data_AF-A0A973BCC9-F1
#
_entry.id   AF-A0A973BCC9-F1
#
_cell.length_a   1.000
_cell.length_b   1.000
_cell.length_c   1.000
_cell.angle_alpha   90.00
_cell.angle_beta   90.00
_cell.angle_gamma   90.00
#
_symmetry.space_group_name_H-M   'P 1'
#
loop_
_entity.id
_entity.type
_entity.pdbx_description
1 polymer ?
#
loop_
_entity_poly.entity_id
_entity_poly.type
_entity_poly.pdbx_seq_one_letter_code
_entity_poly.pdbx_strand_id
1 'polypeptide(L)'
;MIRVGFTILCLFFCLSGTLFAGAQTDETPITAKDLEGEWVGLNYFCETPTPPQRMIFEAIGPKIVATKTLGDDCVPAGHRTFEGTLSGNTIQGVHYVSSGPFTSIYTIPITMTVNDVNAIDSSFGSQFRRGDGVEPEEVPDELGEIEVTVINKRTGRSVRFRHVSVTNPETGQTVGKTMLSKTSKGKASFVGIEPGTYVVAFEDERWSEATRKASATVEAGETTKVKLELDFDAVEVAGFVLALNKKNKGEDLRDVKVSVVFSDGHIVQTHTDDMGMFKVNYDKAPASYTLEATLASKGGEFTVRSNAGFGGALVRVPSRRFDIDKPRVFKGLFLKQRSLSLSGSLNAVQKKSVEHGGTYYFNTYTAMKFARDKLGLRFDHNLPVDATLWSTESTGATYFRNESKIEISGTKGQSERSNPSSPDNREYHEFGHHVMADSAMGGENTYTSRIDGEHNHGGISNGRSVDSVLEGFAEFFSIWVENDPVYNWGAATDLENNFQNMWRPKRDASGTIMTDAQGKEQGESVMREEFQVAALLWDLLDSNRDPGDYIDLTDAQMWAVINRVQIKDVPSIYREVRGPLRGQRTVPGSPLDDVDTLFVAHRFFSDVNGNGKWDTGEQIGVADFYHKRGSNTVRHNIPTLENSDIEFTLPADIDGLRQVQMVLQYPDGTRTDLGTGFVNDNRLTIEVPDNAKFLEIQPLLAGYSAQPIRITPLQYAEALVDSWDGDEATLLSIDVDVTPVDLSTPTDPTIDLDFDGLWIGWQGSGPQYVLVEGAVRAPEILSDGVELYRGSDRSFHYKDIEETSMERFFSVFTIDANGNVSKPLEIRWPIDGQDDDQSGFAWWLWLLIALVGLGIIWIITRRRKRDA
;
A
#
# COMPACT_ATOMS: atom_id res chain seq x y z
N MET A 1 -55.02 -26.83 -7.45
CA MET A 1 -56.49 -26.82 -7.67
C MET A 1 -56.79 -26.15 -9.01
N ILE A 2 -57.47 -26.89 -9.91
CA ILE A 2 -58.50 -26.50 -10.91
C ILE A 2 -58.10 -25.43 -11.97
N ARG A 3 -57.81 -25.78 -13.25
CA ARG A 3 -58.66 -26.16 -14.43
C ARG A 3 -59.42 -25.00 -15.14
N VAL A 4 -59.07 -24.81 -16.42
CA VAL A 4 -59.90 -24.86 -17.67
C VAL A 4 -61.15 -23.94 -17.85
N GLY A 5 -61.28 -23.40 -19.07
CA GLY A 5 -62.55 -23.03 -19.77
C GLY A 5 -62.37 -21.75 -20.59
N PHE A 6 -62.40 -21.67 -21.93
CA PHE A 6 -63.28 -22.14 -23.00
C PHE A 6 -64.72 -21.60 -22.99
N THR A 7 -65.05 -20.91 -24.10
CA THR A 7 -66.32 -20.94 -24.89
C THR A 7 -67.30 -19.74 -24.80
N ILE A 8 -67.88 -19.45 -25.99
CA ILE A 8 -69.26 -18.97 -26.33
C ILE A 8 -69.35 -17.52 -26.84
N LEU A 9 -70.11 -17.13 -27.90
CA LEU A 9 -70.90 -17.80 -28.97
C LEU A 9 -71.64 -16.68 -29.77
N CYS A 10 -72.20 -17.06 -30.94
CA CYS A 10 -73.39 -16.52 -31.63
C CYS A 10 -73.26 -15.34 -32.60
N LEU A 11 -74.03 -15.23 -33.71
CA LEU A 11 -74.74 -16.13 -34.65
C LEU A 11 -75.56 -15.20 -35.63
N PHE A 12 -75.59 -15.51 -36.94
CA PHE A 12 -76.64 -15.28 -37.97
C PHE A 12 -77.03 -13.88 -38.51
N PHE A 13 -76.95 -13.70 -39.85
CA PHE A 13 -78.10 -13.86 -40.78
C PHE A 13 -77.66 -13.85 -42.27
N CYS A 14 -78.37 -14.62 -43.11
CA CYS A 14 -78.26 -14.66 -44.58
C CYS A 14 -79.20 -13.64 -45.27
N LEU A 15 -78.77 -13.11 -46.42
CA LEU A 15 -79.42 -13.07 -47.77
C LEU A 15 -79.31 -11.75 -48.54
N SER A 16 -79.15 -11.91 -49.87
CA SER A 16 -79.09 -10.95 -50.99
C SER A 16 -77.79 -10.12 -51.06
N GLY A 17 -77.05 -10.01 -52.16
CA GLY A 17 -77.28 -10.34 -53.56
C GLY A 17 -76.79 -9.17 -54.40
N THR A 18 -75.56 -9.23 -54.94
CA THR A 18 -75.19 -8.58 -56.21
C THR A 18 -73.80 -9.05 -56.66
N LEU A 19 -73.78 -9.64 -57.85
CA LEU A 19 -72.59 -9.95 -58.63
C LEU A 19 -71.94 -8.64 -59.11
N PHE A 20 -70.66 -8.45 -58.84
CA PHE A 20 -69.77 -7.69 -59.71
C PHE A 20 -68.64 -8.63 -60.16
N ALA A 21 -68.69 -9.01 -61.43
CA ALA A 21 -67.58 -9.62 -62.14
C ALA A 21 -66.55 -8.50 -62.41
N GLY A 22 -65.46 -8.50 -61.64
CA GLY A 22 -64.23 -7.79 -62.00
C GLY A 22 -63.36 -8.76 -62.79
N ALA A 23 -62.95 -8.35 -64.00
CA ALA A 23 -62.09 -9.13 -64.87
C ALA A 23 -60.80 -9.54 -64.14
N GLN A 24 -60.62 -10.85 -63.96
CA GLN A 24 -59.37 -11.42 -63.49
C GLN A 24 -58.42 -11.41 -64.68
N THR A 25 -57.48 -10.46 -64.70
CA THR A 25 -56.37 -10.46 -65.65
C THR A 25 -55.53 -11.70 -65.35
N ASP A 26 -55.27 -12.49 -66.39
CA ASP A 26 -54.50 -13.73 -66.38
C ASP A 26 -52.99 -13.40 -66.27
N GLU A 27 -52.61 -12.57 -65.31
CA GLU A 27 -51.22 -12.22 -65.07
C GLU A 27 -50.57 -13.36 -64.26
N THR A 28 -49.52 -13.91 -64.83
CA THR A 28 -48.73 -14.96 -64.18
C THR A 28 -48.23 -14.41 -62.84
N PRO A 29 -48.42 -15.12 -61.71
CA PRO A 29 -48.03 -14.60 -60.40
C PRO A 29 -46.53 -14.29 -60.37
N ILE A 30 -46.17 -13.06 -59.99
CA ILE A 30 -44.77 -12.66 -59.81
C ILE A 30 -44.14 -13.54 -58.72
N THR A 31 -43.02 -14.16 -59.05
CA THR A 31 -42.22 -14.95 -58.12
C THR A 31 -41.03 -14.14 -57.62
N ALA A 32 -40.44 -14.53 -56.48
CA ALA A 32 -39.24 -13.87 -55.97
C ALA A 32 -38.07 -13.96 -56.96
N LYS A 33 -38.02 -15.05 -57.74
CA LYS A 33 -37.00 -15.25 -58.78
C LYS A 33 -37.13 -14.21 -59.89
N ASP A 34 -38.35 -13.82 -60.23
CA ASP A 34 -38.57 -12.78 -61.22
C ASP A 34 -37.92 -11.47 -60.77
N LEU A 35 -37.82 -11.18 -59.47
CA LEU A 35 -37.29 -9.93 -58.92
C LEU A 35 -35.76 -9.88 -58.75
N GLU A 36 -35.01 -10.93 -59.13
CA GLU A 36 -33.54 -10.92 -59.06
C GLU A 36 -32.87 -9.96 -60.03
N GLY A 37 -31.74 -9.40 -59.65
CA GLY A 37 -30.90 -8.59 -60.53
C GLY A 37 -30.51 -7.25 -59.91
N GLU A 38 -30.08 -6.33 -60.75
CA GLU A 38 -29.70 -4.98 -60.33
C GLU A 38 -30.91 -4.08 -60.24
N TRP A 39 -30.96 -3.27 -59.18
CA TRP A 39 -32.02 -2.33 -58.89
C TRP A 39 -31.43 -0.99 -58.48
N VAL A 40 -32.16 0.08 -58.82
CA VAL A 40 -31.91 1.43 -58.32
C VAL A 40 -32.95 1.77 -57.27
N GLY A 41 -32.46 2.11 -56.09
CA GLY A 41 -33.21 2.56 -54.96
C GLY A 41 -33.29 4.08 -54.89
N LEU A 42 -34.48 4.64 -54.95
CA LEU A 42 -34.79 6.06 -54.92
C LEU A 42 -35.43 6.44 -53.58
N ASN A 43 -35.32 7.73 -53.23
CA ASN A 43 -35.91 8.29 -52.01
C ASN A 43 -35.45 7.56 -50.73
N TYR A 44 -34.15 7.29 -50.65
CA TYR A 44 -33.53 6.87 -49.40
C TYR A 44 -33.32 8.08 -48.51
N PHE A 45 -33.54 7.90 -47.21
CA PHE A 45 -33.31 8.95 -46.22
C PHE A 45 -32.34 8.43 -45.16
N CYS A 46 -31.19 9.09 -45.04
CA CYS A 46 -30.17 8.79 -44.06
C CYS A 46 -29.71 10.08 -43.39
N GLU A 47 -30.53 10.61 -42.46
CA GLU A 47 -30.40 11.94 -41.82
C GLU A 47 -30.52 13.13 -42.80
N THR A 48 -29.98 12.99 -44.00
CA THR A 48 -30.14 13.84 -45.18
C THR A 48 -30.69 13.02 -46.35
N PRO A 49 -31.34 13.65 -47.35
CA PRO A 49 -31.69 12.98 -48.60
C PRO A 49 -30.44 12.35 -49.22
N THR A 50 -30.47 11.05 -49.50
CA THR A 50 -29.34 10.39 -50.15
C THR A 50 -29.58 10.26 -51.65
N PRO A 51 -28.50 10.32 -52.46
CA PRO A 51 -28.61 10.07 -53.89
C PRO A 51 -29.11 8.64 -54.16
N PRO A 52 -29.66 8.37 -55.35
CA PRO A 52 -30.06 7.04 -55.78
C PRO A 52 -29.01 5.96 -55.44
N GLN A 53 -29.46 4.86 -54.85
CA GLN A 53 -28.60 3.77 -54.37
C GLN A 53 -28.66 2.57 -55.32
N ARG A 54 -27.51 2.07 -55.77
CA ARG A 54 -27.45 0.80 -56.52
C ARG A 54 -27.46 -0.38 -55.55
N MET A 55 -28.17 -1.45 -55.91
CA MET A 55 -28.22 -2.67 -55.13
C MET A 55 -28.52 -3.90 -55.98
N ILE A 56 -28.14 -5.06 -55.46
CA ILE A 56 -28.41 -6.37 -56.07
C ILE A 56 -29.46 -7.08 -55.24
N PHE A 57 -30.51 -7.56 -55.90
CA PHE A 57 -31.56 -8.40 -55.32
C PHE A 57 -31.27 -9.86 -55.64
N GLU A 58 -31.25 -10.69 -54.60
CA GLU A 58 -31.03 -12.14 -54.69
C GLU A 58 -32.25 -12.88 -54.13
N ALA A 59 -32.75 -13.88 -54.86
CA ALA A 59 -33.88 -14.70 -54.40
C ALA A 59 -33.38 -16.03 -53.81
N ILE A 60 -33.84 -16.32 -52.60
CA ILE A 60 -33.56 -17.54 -51.86
C ILE A 60 -34.90 -18.19 -51.54
N GLY A 61 -35.44 -18.95 -52.50
CA GLY A 61 -36.82 -19.43 -52.45
C GLY A 61 -37.79 -18.25 -52.53
N PRO A 62 -38.79 -18.12 -51.62
CA PRO A 62 -39.68 -16.95 -51.58
C PRO A 62 -39.04 -15.72 -50.93
N LYS A 63 -37.82 -15.84 -50.37
CA LYS A 63 -37.12 -14.72 -49.71
C LYS A 63 -36.34 -13.90 -50.73
N ILE A 64 -36.35 -12.59 -50.58
CA ILE A 64 -35.55 -11.62 -51.34
C ILE A 64 -34.60 -10.92 -50.39
N VAL A 65 -33.33 -10.82 -50.77
CA VAL A 65 -32.29 -10.08 -50.05
C VAL A 65 -31.73 -9.01 -50.96
N ALA A 66 -31.73 -7.75 -50.51
CA ALA A 66 -31.12 -6.64 -51.22
C ALA A 66 -29.83 -6.20 -50.55
N THR A 67 -28.75 -6.14 -51.32
CA THR A 67 -27.42 -5.69 -50.87
C THR A 67 -27.02 -4.44 -51.63
N LYS A 68 -26.71 -3.34 -50.94
CA LYS A 68 -26.25 -2.11 -51.60
C LYS A 68 -24.88 -2.33 -52.23
N THR A 69 -24.74 -1.91 -53.48
CA THR A 69 -23.46 -1.92 -54.21
C THR A 69 -22.78 -0.56 -54.19
N LEU A 70 -23.55 0.54 -54.14
CA LEU A 70 -23.01 1.90 -53.96
C LEU A 70 -22.80 2.26 -52.49
N GLY A 71 -23.82 2.04 -51.65
CA GLY A 71 -23.76 2.29 -50.21
C GLY A 71 -23.94 3.76 -49.81
N ASP A 72 -24.34 3.98 -48.56
CA ASP A 72 -24.43 5.29 -47.93
C ASP A 72 -24.05 5.23 -46.44
N ASP A 73 -24.18 6.36 -45.74
CA ASP A 73 -23.82 6.51 -44.32
C ASP A 73 -24.65 5.62 -43.38
N CYS A 74 -25.84 5.19 -43.81
CA CYS A 74 -26.72 4.34 -43.01
C CYS A 74 -26.50 2.86 -43.30
N VAL A 75 -26.24 2.51 -44.56
CA VAL A 75 -25.96 1.14 -45.00
C VAL A 75 -24.79 1.17 -45.98
N PRO A 76 -23.58 0.77 -45.56
CA PRO A 76 -22.41 0.80 -46.41
C PRO A 76 -22.52 -0.14 -47.62
N ALA A 77 -21.68 0.10 -48.64
CA ALA A 77 -21.54 -0.81 -49.77
C ALA A 77 -21.21 -2.24 -49.29
N GLY A 78 -21.78 -3.24 -49.97
CA GLY A 78 -21.66 -4.66 -49.63
C GLY A 78 -22.49 -5.11 -48.43
N HIS A 79 -23.29 -4.24 -47.82
CA HIS A 79 -24.16 -4.60 -46.70
C HIS A 79 -25.61 -4.76 -47.16
N ARG A 80 -26.34 -5.65 -46.46
CA ARG A 80 -27.77 -5.86 -46.68
C ARG A 80 -28.52 -4.58 -46.30
N THR A 81 -29.39 -4.11 -47.18
CA THR A 81 -30.29 -2.98 -46.93
C THR A 81 -31.70 -3.44 -46.60
N PHE A 82 -32.16 -4.56 -47.15
CA PHE A 82 -33.37 -5.22 -46.66
C PHE A 82 -33.36 -6.73 -46.93
N GLU A 83 -34.18 -7.46 -46.21
CA GLU A 83 -34.56 -8.83 -46.56
C GLU A 83 -36.03 -9.11 -46.20
N GLY A 84 -36.75 -9.88 -47.01
CA GLY A 84 -38.15 -10.20 -46.75
C GLY A 84 -38.70 -11.34 -47.60
N THR A 85 -39.89 -11.83 -47.26
CA THR A 85 -40.54 -12.95 -47.97
C THR A 85 -41.68 -12.42 -48.84
N LEU A 86 -41.67 -12.79 -50.12
CA LEU A 86 -42.73 -12.49 -51.07
C LEU A 86 -43.96 -13.38 -50.82
N SER A 87 -45.12 -12.76 -50.64
CA SER A 87 -46.42 -13.41 -50.55
C SER A 87 -47.45 -12.61 -51.35
N GLY A 88 -47.96 -13.19 -52.44
CA GLY A 88 -48.72 -12.44 -53.43
C GLY A 88 -47.86 -11.34 -54.05
N ASN A 89 -48.33 -10.10 -53.99
CA ASN A 89 -47.61 -8.91 -54.47
C ASN A 89 -46.93 -8.13 -53.33
N THR A 90 -46.75 -8.72 -52.15
CA THR A 90 -46.21 -8.03 -50.98
C THR A 90 -44.97 -8.74 -50.45
N ILE A 91 -43.90 -7.99 -50.19
CA ILE A 91 -42.71 -8.47 -49.49
C ILE A 91 -42.81 -8.01 -48.04
N GLN A 92 -42.88 -8.97 -47.11
CA GLN A 92 -42.87 -8.70 -45.67
C GLN A 92 -41.50 -9.05 -45.10
N GLY A 93 -40.84 -8.10 -44.44
CA GLY A 93 -39.46 -8.29 -44.03
C GLY A 93 -38.93 -7.23 -43.08
N VAL A 94 -37.62 -7.04 -43.13
CA VAL A 94 -36.89 -6.05 -42.35
C VAL A 94 -36.00 -5.19 -43.25
N HIS A 95 -35.95 -3.90 -42.94
CA HIS A 95 -34.97 -2.96 -43.49
C HIS A 95 -33.84 -2.79 -42.47
N TYR A 96 -32.61 -2.86 -42.95
CA TYR A 96 -31.41 -2.63 -42.16
C TYR A 96 -31.14 -1.13 -42.19
N VAL A 97 -31.16 -0.50 -41.02
CA VAL A 97 -30.93 0.94 -40.87
C VAL A 97 -29.92 1.20 -39.76
N SER A 98 -29.26 2.34 -39.87
CA SER A 98 -28.36 2.87 -38.86
C SER A 98 -28.77 4.32 -38.63
N SER A 99 -28.72 4.82 -37.41
CA SER A 99 -28.96 6.24 -37.10
C SER A 99 -27.68 7.06 -37.37
N GLY A 100 -27.13 6.90 -38.58
CA GLY A 100 -25.86 7.50 -39.00
C GLY A 100 -24.68 6.51 -39.03
N PRO A 101 -23.50 6.96 -39.47
CA PRO A 101 -22.34 6.08 -39.65
C PRO A 101 -21.84 5.52 -38.30
N PHE A 102 -21.60 4.20 -38.24
CA PHE A 102 -21.12 3.43 -37.07
C PHE A 102 -22.07 3.28 -35.87
N THR A 103 -23.37 3.55 -36.04
CA THR A 103 -24.32 2.98 -35.09
C THR A 103 -24.59 1.51 -35.43
N SER A 104 -24.98 0.72 -34.44
CA SER A 104 -25.33 -0.67 -34.70
C SER A 104 -26.44 -0.71 -35.73
N ILE A 105 -26.22 -1.41 -36.85
CA ILE A 105 -27.29 -1.66 -37.81
C ILE A 105 -28.40 -2.41 -37.06
N TYR A 106 -29.56 -1.79 -36.96
CA TYR A 106 -30.75 -2.40 -36.40
C TYR A 106 -31.77 -2.63 -37.51
N THR A 107 -32.69 -3.54 -37.25
CA THR A 107 -33.74 -3.89 -38.20
C THR A 107 -35.03 -3.19 -37.83
N ILE A 108 -35.68 -2.59 -38.82
CA ILE A 108 -37.07 -2.11 -38.69
C ILE A 108 -37.97 -2.96 -39.59
N PRO A 109 -39.17 -3.35 -39.13
CA PRO A 109 -40.13 -4.04 -39.99
C PRO A 109 -40.46 -3.18 -41.21
N ILE A 110 -40.50 -3.81 -42.38
CA ILE A 110 -40.87 -3.14 -43.64
C ILE A 110 -41.87 -4.00 -44.41
N THR A 111 -42.84 -3.32 -45.01
CA THR A 111 -43.72 -3.90 -46.01
C THR A 111 -43.41 -3.23 -47.34
N MET A 112 -43.18 -4.02 -48.39
CA MET A 112 -43.01 -3.50 -49.74
C MET A 112 -44.06 -4.08 -50.67
N THR A 113 -44.64 -3.24 -51.52
CA THR A 113 -45.58 -3.62 -52.56
C THR A 113 -44.82 -3.80 -53.86
N VAL A 114 -44.89 -5.00 -54.43
CA VAL A 114 -44.40 -5.32 -55.77
C VAL A 114 -45.49 -4.89 -56.74
N ASN A 115 -45.27 -3.78 -57.44
CA ASN A 115 -46.23 -3.24 -58.39
C ASN A 115 -46.19 -4.04 -59.70
N ASP A 116 -44.98 -4.35 -60.16
CA ASP A 116 -44.70 -5.22 -61.29
C ASP A 116 -43.28 -5.78 -61.16
N VAL A 117 -42.81 -6.54 -62.16
CA VAL A 117 -41.46 -7.12 -62.15
C VAL A 117 -40.36 -6.06 -62.09
N ASN A 118 -40.62 -4.80 -62.41
CA ASN A 118 -39.65 -3.71 -62.54
C ASN A 118 -39.85 -2.59 -61.51
N ALA A 119 -40.89 -2.66 -60.67
CA ALA A 119 -41.21 -1.62 -59.71
C ALA A 119 -41.67 -2.19 -58.35
N ILE A 120 -40.98 -1.79 -57.29
CA ILE A 120 -41.31 -2.12 -55.90
C ILE A 120 -41.33 -0.83 -55.09
N ASP A 121 -42.36 -0.64 -54.27
CA ASP A 121 -42.48 0.52 -53.38
C ASP A 121 -42.50 0.08 -51.92
N SER A 122 -41.78 0.79 -51.07
CA SER A 122 -41.75 0.50 -49.63
C SER A 122 -42.73 1.34 -48.82
N SER A 123 -43.13 0.81 -47.67
CA SER A 123 -43.93 1.53 -46.66
C SER A 123 -43.24 2.77 -46.09
N PHE A 124 -41.94 2.94 -46.32
CA PHE A 124 -41.17 4.12 -45.90
C PHE A 124 -40.99 5.16 -47.02
N GLY A 125 -41.62 4.97 -48.19
CA GLY A 125 -41.58 5.91 -49.30
C GLY A 125 -40.38 5.74 -50.25
N SER A 126 -39.43 4.84 -49.92
CA SER A 126 -38.36 4.46 -50.84
C SER A 126 -38.92 3.60 -51.98
N GLN A 127 -38.41 3.83 -53.19
CA GLN A 127 -38.86 3.19 -54.42
C GLN A 127 -37.71 2.41 -55.05
N PHE A 128 -37.97 1.21 -55.55
CA PHE A 128 -36.99 0.40 -56.26
C PHE A 128 -37.46 0.21 -57.69
N ARG A 129 -36.56 0.47 -58.64
CA ARG A 129 -36.84 0.39 -60.07
C ARG A 129 -35.73 -0.39 -60.78
N ARG A 130 -36.08 -1.15 -61.83
CA ARG A 130 -35.11 -1.78 -62.76
C ARG A 130 -35.66 -1.82 -64.20
N GLY A 131 -34.78 -1.84 -65.20
CA GLY A 131 -35.13 -1.84 -66.64
C GLY A 131 -34.60 -0.64 -67.43
N ASP A 132 -34.68 -0.71 -68.75
CA ASP A 132 -34.14 0.31 -69.68
C ASP A 132 -34.76 1.70 -69.40
N GLY A 133 -33.91 2.67 -69.05
CA GLY A 133 -34.32 4.03 -68.67
C GLY A 133 -34.27 4.32 -67.16
N VAL A 134 -33.91 3.33 -66.33
CA VAL A 134 -33.55 3.51 -64.92
C VAL A 134 -32.02 3.44 -64.78
N GLU A 135 -31.32 4.20 -65.61
CA GLU A 135 -29.93 4.56 -65.31
C GLU A 135 -30.01 5.46 -64.06
N PRO A 136 -29.29 5.18 -62.96
CA PRO A 136 -29.08 6.23 -61.97
C PRO A 136 -28.44 7.36 -62.74
N GLU A 137 -29.11 8.52 -62.78
CA GLU A 137 -28.68 9.73 -63.48
C GLU A 137 -27.15 9.72 -63.49
N GLU A 138 -26.55 9.39 -64.65
CA GLU A 138 -25.10 9.36 -64.76
C GLU A 138 -24.69 10.71 -64.21
N VAL A 139 -23.84 10.70 -63.17
CA VAL A 139 -23.28 11.92 -62.60
C VAL A 139 -22.90 12.75 -63.82
N PRO A 140 -23.59 13.87 -64.11
CA PRO A 140 -23.45 14.52 -65.39
C PRO A 140 -21.96 14.68 -65.68
N ASP A 141 -21.50 14.46 -66.91
CA ASP A 141 -20.08 14.65 -67.29
C ASP A 141 -19.54 16.04 -66.88
N GLU A 142 -20.47 16.96 -66.56
CA GLU A 142 -20.24 18.30 -66.04
C GLU A 142 -19.87 18.37 -64.54
N LEU A 143 -20.09 17.31 -63.74
CA LEU A 143 -19.78 17.26 -62.31
C LEU A 143 -18.46 16.50 -62.06
N GLY A 144 -17.67 16.99 -61.11
CA GLY A 144 -16.42 16.36 -60.70
C GLY A 144 -16.52 15.58 -59.39
N GLU A 145 -15.37 15.09 -58.94
CA GLU A 145 -15.18 14.34 -57.69
C GLU A 145 -14.06 14.98 -56.85
N ILE A 146 -14.19 14.96 -55.53
CA ILE A 146 -13.08 15.21 -54.61
C ILE A 146 -12.73 13.93 -53.85
N GLU A 147 -11.51 13.40 -54.06
CA GLU A 147 -10.93 12.34 -53.23
C GLU A 147 -10.04 12.97 -52.16
N VAL A 148 -10.42 12.86 -50.89
CA VAL A 148 -9.65 13.36 -49.75
C VAL A 148 -8.88 12.23 -49.09
N THR A 149 -7.57 12.40 -48.90
CA THR A 149 -6.73 11.54 -48.06
C THR A 149 -6.27 12.31 -46.84
N VAL A 150 -6.61 11.82 -45.64
CA VAL A 150 -6.24 12.45 -44.37
C VAL A 150 -5.19 11.61 -43.64
N ILE A 151 -4.02 12.18 -43.43
CA ILE A 151 -2.93 11.55 -42.70
C ILE A 151 -2.47 12.43 -41.55
N ASN A 152 -1.96 11.81 -40.49
CA ASN A 152 -1.19 12.51 -39.48
C ASN A 152 0.19 12.80 -40.08
N LYS A 153 0.54 14.08 -40.20
CA LYS A 153 1.81 14.58 -40.76
C LYS A 153 3.04 13.99 -40.09
N ARG A 154 2.98 13.77 -38.76
CA ARG A 154 4.10 13.26 -37.94
C ARG A 154 4.35 11.77 -38.11
N THR A 155 3.28 10.98 -38.21
CA THR A 155 3.40 9.50 -38.26
C THR A 155 3.24 8.92 -39.66
N GLY A 156 2.75 9.72 -40.61
CA GLY A 156 2.35 9.26 -41.94
C GLY A 156 1.14 8.31 -41.94
N ARG A 157 0.53 8.06 -40.78
CA ARG A 157 -0.59 7.13 -40.64
C ARG A 157 -1.90 7.82 -40.99
N SER A 158 -2.79 7.07 -41.63
CA SER A 158 -4.16 7.50 -41.90
C SER A 158 -4.93 7.83 -40.62
N VAL A 159 -5.62 8.97 -40.62
CA VAL A 159 -6.51 9.39 -39.54
C VAL A 159 -7.88 8.76 -39.75
N ARG A 160 -8.54 8.33 -38.67
CA ARG A 160 -9.78 7.54 -38.70
C ARG A 160 -10.76 8.00 -37.61
N PHE A 161 -12.01 7.60 -37.74
CA PHE A 161 -13.14 7.88 -36.84
C PHE A 161 -13.37 9.38 -36.60
N ARG A 162 -13.29 10.16 -37.68
CA ARG A 162 -13.40 11.62 -37.68
C ARG A 162 -14.06 12.10 -38.95
N HIS A 163 -14.75 13.23 -38.89
CA HIS A 163 -15.46 13.78 -40.04
C HIS A 163 -14.53 14.63 -40.91
N VAL A 164 -14.76 14.51 -42.21
CA VAL A 164 -14.26 15.41 -43.24
C VAL A 164 -15.47 16.00 -43.95
N SER A 165 -15.43 17.29 -44.23
CA SER A 165 -16.45 17.99 -44.99
C SER A 165 -15.84 18.76 -46.16
N VAL A 166 -16.68 18.99 -47.17
CA VAL A 166 -16.40 19.83 -48.33
C VAL A 166 -17.42 20.95 -48.31
N THR A 167 -16.94 22.19 -48.27
CA THR A 167 -17.79 23.40 -48.16
C THR A 167 -17.47 24.35 -49.30
N ASN A 168 -18.49 24.89 -49.96
CA ASN A 168 -18.32 25.99 -50.90
C ASN A 168 -18.01 27.28 -50.09
N PRO A 169 -16.84 27.92 -50.28
CA PRO A 169 -16.44 29.09 -49.50
C PRO A 169 -17.24 30.35 -49.84
N GLU A 170 -17.86 30.44 -51.02
CA GLU A 170 -18.66 31.61 -51.42
C GLU A 170 -20.05 31.57 -50.80
N THR A 171 -20.68 30.39 -50.75
CA THR A 171 -22.04 30.22 -50.22
C THR A 171 -22.07 29.77 -48.75
N GLY A 172 -20.97 29.22 -48.25
CA GLY A 172 -20.90 28.57 -46.93
C GLY A 172 -21.61 27.22 -46.86
N GLN A 173 -22.12 26.70 -47.99
CA GLN A 173 -22.87 25.45 -48.04
C GLN A 173 -21.93 24.24 -47.99
N THR A 174 -22.16 23.32 -47.05
CA THR A 174 -21.52 22.01 -47.03
C THR A 174 -22.13 21.13 -48.12
N VAL A 175 -21.35 20.81 -49.14
CA VAL A 175 -21.78 19.97 -50.27
C VAL A 175 -21.57 18.48 -50.00
N GLY A 176 -20.76 18.14 -49.01
CA GLY A 176 -20.59 16.77 -48.55
C GLY A 176 -19.93 16.69 -47.18
N LYS A 177 -20.32 15.69 -46.39
CA LYS A 177 -19.70 15.38 -45.11
C LYS A 177 -19.72 13.87 -44.91
N THR A 178 -18.60 13.29 -44.51
CA THR A 178 -18.53 11.85 -44.24
C THR A 178 -17.51 11.55 -43.15
N MET A 179 -17.64 10.40 -42.50
CA MET A 179 -16.71 9.96 -41.47
C MET A 179 -15.66 9.00 -42.03
N LEU A 180 -14.39 9.26 -41.74
CA LEU A 180 -13.26 8.40 -42.09
C LEU A 180 -13.34 7.07 -41.33
N SER A 181 -13.89 6.03 -41.96
CA SER A 181 -14.08 4.72 -41.33
C SER A 181 -12.76 3.96 -41.11
N LYS A 182 -12.82 2.83 -40.38
CA LYS A 182 -11.69 1.88 -40.30
C LYS A 182 -11.31 1.31 -41.68
N THR A 183 -12.29 1.06 -42.54
CA THR A 183 -12.11 0.44 -43.87
C THR A 183 -11.65 1.44 -44.92
N SER A 184 -11.99 2.73 -44.75
CA SER A 184 -11.62 3.82 -45.65
C SER A 184 -10.11 4.07 -45.72
N LYS A 185 -9.36 3.60 -44.71
CA LYS A 185 -7.91 3.88 -44.55
C LYS A 185 -7.62 5.39 -44.63
N GLY A 186 -8.49 6.22 -44.07
CA GLY A 186 -8.34 7.69 -44.04
C GLY A 186 -8.61 8.36 -45.38
N LYS A 187 -9.37 7.70 -46.26
CA LYS A 187 -9.83 8.28 -47.52
C LYS A 187 -11.32 8.60 -47.47
N ALA A 188 -11.74 9.64 -48.17
CA ALA A 188 -13.13 9.96 -48.43
C ALA A 188 -13.26 10.34 -49.91
N SER A 189 -14.37 9.99 -50.54
CA SER A 189 -14.70 10.43 -51.90
C SER A 189 -16.04 11.15 -51.84
N PHE A 190 -16.08 12.31 -52.50
CA PHE A 190 -17.28 13.12 -52.65
C PHE A 190 -17.53 13.29 -54.15
N VAL A 191 -18.54 12.60 -54.68
CA VAL A 191 -18.92 12.61 -56.10
C VAL A 191 -20.06 13.57 -56.35
N GLY A 192 -20.20 14.04 -57.60
CA GLY A 192 -21.30 14.92 -58.00
C GLY A 192 -21.11 16.37 -57.55
N ILE A 193 -19.87 16.87 -57.59
CA ILE A 193 -19.53 18.22 -57.17
C ILE A 193 -19.48 19.15 -58.39
N GLU A 194 -20.21 20.26 -58.35
CA GLU A 194 -20.18 21.27 -59.42
C GLU A 194 -18.76 21.87 -59.59
N PRO A 195 -18.32 22.19 -60.82
CA PRO A 195 -17.03 22.83 -61.05
C PRO A 195 -16.89 24.13 -60.24
N GLY A 196 -15.78 24.28 -59.53
CA GLY A 196 -15.60 25.41 -58.61
C GLY A 196 -14.50 25.21 -57.59
N THR A 197 -14.33 26.19 -56.69
CA THR A 197 -13.36 26.11 -55.59
C THR A 197 -14.08 25.75 -54.30
N TYR A 198 -13.53 24.78 -53.56
CA TYR A 198 -14.09 24.26 -52.31
C TYR A 198 -13.05 24.25 -51.21
N VAL A 199 -13.52 24.30 -49.97
CA VAL A 199 -12.71 24.07 -48.76
C VAL A 199 -13.00 22.66 -48.26
N VAL A 200 -11.97 21.84 -48.27
CA VAL A 200 -11.99 20.53 -47.60
C VAL A 200 -11.51 20.73 -46.17
N ALA A 201 -12.32 20.34 -45.18
CA ALA A 201 -12.04 20.55 -43.77
C ALA A 201 -12.13 19.24 -42.97
N PHE A 202 -11.18 19.07 -42.04
CA PHE A 202 -11.23 18.06 -41.00
C PHE A 202 -11.83 18.67 -39.72
N GLU A 203 -12.93 18.09 -39.23
CA GLU A 203 -13.81 18.75 -38.25
C GLU A 203 -13.41 18.54 -36.77
N ASP A 204 -12.15 18.21 -36.48
CA ASP A 204 -11.64 18.12 -35.10
C ASP A 204 -10.74 19.33 -34.80
N GLU A 205 -11.29 20.29 -34.06
CA GLU A 205 -10.62 21.57 -33.73
C GLU A 205 -9.38 21.42 -32.85
N ARG A 206 -9.11 20.23 -32.31
CA ARG A 206 -7.89 19.95 -31.54
C ARG A 206 -6.65 19.83 -32.43
N TRP A 207 -6.82 19.75 -33.74
CA TRP A 207 -5.73 19.78 -34.71
C TRP A 207 -5.49 21.21 -35.19
N SER A 208 -4.26 21.52 -35.58
CA SER A 208 -3.86 22.85 -36.01
C SER A 208 -4.72 23.30 -37.18
N GLU A 209 -5.31 24.49 -37.07
CA GLU A 209 -6.17 25.05 -38.10
C GLU A 209 -5.45 25.12 -39.46
N ALA A 210 -4.16 25.45 -39.45
CA ALA A 210 -3.32 25.55 -40.64
C ALA A 210 -3.22 24.23 -41.44
N THR A 211 -3.48 23.09 -40.79
CA THR A 211 -3.34 21.76 -41.41
C THR A 211 -4.67 21.04 -41.62
N ARG A 212 -5.73 21.48 -40.94
CA ARG A 212 -7.04 20.83 -40.99
C ARG A 212 -7.92 21.30 -42.14
N LYS A 213 -7.49 22.28 -42.93
CA LYS A 213 -8.22 22.82 -44.09
C LYS A 213 -7.32 22.85 -45.33
N ALA A 214 -7.88 22.57 -46.50
CA ALA A 214 -7.22 22.75 -47.80
C ALA A 214 -8.22 23.22 -48.86
N SER A 215 -7.72 23.98 -49.84
CA SER A 215 -8.50 24.37 -51.03
C SER A 215 -8.47 23.27 -52.07
N ALA A 216 -9.59 23.05 -52.75
CA ALA A 216 -9.74 22.09 -53.84
C ALA A 216 -10.48 22.76 -55.00
N THR A 217 -9.88 22.76 -56.20
CA THR A 217 -10.56 23.22 -57.41
C THR A 217 -11.03 21.99 -58.17
N VAL A 218 -12.33 21.93 -58.46
CA VAL A 218 -12.99 20.84 -59.17
C VAL A 218 -13.27 21.30 -60.60
N GLU A 219 -12.85 20.51 -61.57
CA GLU A 219 -13.20 20.68 -62.98
C GLU A 219 -14.24 19.61 -63.39
N ALA A 220 -15.01 19.91 -64.43
CA ALA A 220 -16.05 19.02 -64.94
C ALA A 220 -15.46 17.64 -65.33
N GLY A 221 -16.05 16.56 -64.82
CA GLY A 221 -15.64 15.19 -65.13
C GLY A 221 -14.29 14.75 -64.54
N GLU A 222 -13.62 15.60 -63.75
CA GLU A 222 -12.32 15.29 -63.15
C GLU A 222 -12.40 14.92 -61.66
N THR A 223 -11.48 14.06 -61.21
CA THR A 223 -11.26 13.75 -59.79
C THR A 223 -10.13 14.61 -59.21
N THR A 224 -10.46 15.57 -58.37
CA THR A 224 -9.51 16.37 -57.61
C THR A 224 -9.05 15.63 -56.36
N LYS A 225 -7.74 15.38 -56.23
CA LYS A 225 -7.16 14.69 -55.08
C LYS A 225 -6.61 15.69 -54.05
N VAL A 226 -7.16 15.64 -52.85
CA VAL A 226 -6.78 16.52 -51.74
C VAL A 226 -6.12 15.70 -50.65
N LYS A 227 -4.95 16.14 -50.18
CA LYS A 227 -4.25 15.52 -49.05
C LYS A 227 -4.23 16.46 -47.86
N LEU A 228 -4.92 16.09 -46.79
CA LEU A 228 -4.82 16.78 -45.50
C LEU A 228 -3.72 16.13 -44.66
N GLU A 229 -2.61 16.85 -44.47
CA GLU A 229 -1.50 16.43 -43.61
C GLU A 229 -1.65 17.07 -42.23
N LEU A 230 -2.49 16.46 -41.39
CA LEU A 230 -2.87 17.02 -40.11
C LEU A 230 -1.69 17.07 -39.13
N ASP A 231 -1.56 18.20 -38.47
CA ASP A 231 -0.64 18.44 -37.35
C ASP A 231 -1.42 19.08 -36.19
N PHE A 232 -0.80 19.20 -35.03
CA PHE A 232 -1.36 19.87 -33.86
C PHE A 232 -0.30 20.72 -33.20
N ASP A 233 -0.72 21.83 -32.60
CA ASP A 233 0.18 22.80 -31.99
C ASP A 233 0.42 22.48 -30.51
N ALA A 234 -0.57 21.88 -29.85
CA ALA A 234 -0.55 21.53 -28.43
C ALA A 234 -0.91 20.05 -28.23
N VAL A 235 -0.47 19.49 -27.09
CA VAL A 235 -0.81 18.13 -26.67
C VAL A 235 -1.39 18.10 -25.27
N GLU A 236 -2.44 17.32 -25.08
CA GLU A 236 -2.93 16.89 -23.78
C GLU A 236 -2.47 15.46 -23.53
N VAL A 237 -1.67 15.27 -22.47
CA VAL A 237 -1.27 13.96 -21.96
C VAL A 237 -2.08 13.67 -20.71
N ALA A 238 -2.85 12.58 -20.75
CA ALA A 238 -3.60 12.11 -19.60
C ALA A 238 -3.37 10.61 -19.38
N GLY A 239 -3.73 10.12 -18.20
CA GLY A 239 -3.54 8.73 -17.86
C GLY A 239 -3.97 8.43 -16.45
N PHE A 240 -3.67 7.21 -16.01
CA PHE A 240 -3.85 6.77 -14.63
C PHE A 240 -2.55 6.16 -14.11
N VAL A 241 -2.36 6.13 -12.79
CA VAL A 241 -1.30 5.37 -12.12
C VAL A 241 -1.96 4.32 -11.23
N LEU A 242 -1.63 3.05 -11.45
CA LEU A 242 -2.24 1.92 -10.73
C LEU A 242 -1.18 1.01 -10.12
N ALA A 243 -1.44 0.49 -8.93
CA ALA A 243 -0.73 -0.64 -8.34
C ALA A 243 -1.61 -1.90 -8.29
N LEU A 244 -1.02 -3.04 -7.97
CA LEU A 244 -1.79 -4.28 -7.74
C LEU A 244 -2.06 -4.46 -6.24
N ASN A 245 -3.28 -4.85 -5.88
CA ASN A 245 -3.55 -5.36 -4.52
C ASN A 245 -3.19 -6.84 -4.38
N LYS A 246 -3.44 -7.40 -3.19
CA LYS A 246 -3.23 -8.83 -2.87
C LYS A 246 -3.97 -9.79 -3.82
N LYS A 247 -5.11 -9.38 -4.38
CA LYS A 247 -5.93 -10.15 -5.34
C LYS A 247 -5.52 -9.95 -6.80
N ASN A 248 -4.40 -9.27 -7.07
CA ASN A 248 -3.94 -8.89 -8.42
C ASN A 248 -4.93 -8.00 -9.20
N LYS A 249 -5.83 -7.31 -8.49
CA LYS A 249 -6.69 -6.27 -9.07
C LYS A 249 -5.92 -4.95 -9.06
N GLY A 250 -6.10 -4.14 -10.11
CA GLY A 250 -5.54 -2.80 -10.17
C GLY A 250 -6.27 -1.86 -9.22
N GLU A 251 -5.51 -1.11 -8.42
CA GLU A 251 -6.02 -0.07 -7.51
C GLU A 251 -5.40 1.28 -7.88
N ASP A 252 -6.23 2.32 -7.80
CA ASP A 252 -5.88 3.69 -8.19
C ASP A 252 -4.92 4.31 -7.17
N LEU A 253 -3.75 4.78 -7.64
CA LEU A 253 -2.81 5.48 -6.78
C LEU A 253 -3.10 6.98 -6.78
N ARG A 254 -3.57 7.49 -5.65
CA ARG A 254 -3.98 8.87 -5.43
C ARG A 254 -2.82 9.76 -4.96
N ASP A 255 -2.86 11.04 -5.32
CA ASP A 255 -1.87 12.05 -4.94
C ASP A 255 -0.41 11.68 -5.25
N VAL A 256 -0.19 10.75 -6.17
CA VAL A 256 1.15 10.35 -6.62
C VAL A 256 1.67 11.41 -7.57
N LYS A 257 2.90 11.87 -7.32
CA LYS A 257 3.60 12.78 -8.23
C LYS A 257 3.88 12.12 -9.57
N VAL A 258 3.46 12.76 -10.67
CA VAL A 258 3.73 12.34 -12.05
C VAL A 258 4.52 13.43 -12.78
N SER A 259 5.69 13.09 -13.28
CA SER A 259 6.48 13.93 -14.18
C SER A 259 6.31 13.46 -15.63
N VAL A 260 5.89 14.35 -16.51
CA VAL A 260 5.83 14.11 -17.97
C VAL A 260 7.06 14.77 -18.59
N VAL A 261 7.97 13.96 -19.12
CA VAL A 261 9.19 14.41 -19.79
C VAL A 261 8.98 14.32 -21.30
N PHE A 262 8.91 15.46 -21.96
CA PHE A 262 8.71 15.55 -23.40
C PHE A 262 10.03 15.41 -24.17
N SER A 263 9.96 14.97 -25.42
CA SER A 263 11.15 14.72 -26.26
C SER A 263 11.96 15.97 -26.61
N ASP A 264 11.41 17.15 -26.39
CA ASP A 264 12.09 18.45 -26.52
C ASP A 264 12.80 18.88 -25.22
N GLY A 265 12.86 18.00 -24.22
CA GLY A 265 13.53 18.21 -22.93
C GLY A 265 12.67 18.90 -21.87
N HIS A 266 11.45 19.34 -22.18
CA HIS A 266 10.58 20.00 -21.19
C HIS A 266 9.96 18.98 -20.24
N ILE A 267 9.86 19.36 -18.96
CA ILE A 267 9.28 18.54 -17.90
C ILE A 267 8.08 19.27 -17.32
N VAL A 268 6.92 18.60 -17.29
CA VAL A 268 5.71 19.11 -16.61
C VAL A 268 5.34 18.14 -15.50
N GLN A 269 5.10 18.67 -14.30
CA GLN A 269 4.76 17.88 -13.12
C GLN A 269 3.29 18.09 -12.75
N THR A 270 2.65 17.02 -12.28
CA THR A 270 1.28 17.02 -11.77
C THR A 270 1.14 15.93 -10.70
N HIS A 271 -0.05 15.76 -10.15
CA HIS A 271 -0.39 14.66 -9.24
C HIS A 271 -1.63 13.94 -9.74
N THR A 272 -1.80 12.70 -9.32
CA THR A 272 -3.02 11.94 -9.59
C THR A 272 -4.17 12.38 -8.70
N ASP A 273 -5.41 12.30 -9.22
CA ASP A 273 -6.64 12.56 -8.47
C ASP A 273 -7.14 11.32 -7.68
N ASP A 274 -8.34 11.40 -7.12
CA ASP A 274 -8.98 10.30 -6.37
C ASP A 274 -9.24 9.03 -7.21
N MET A 275 -9.22 9.14 -8.54
CA MET A 275 -9.33 8.01 -9.48
C MET A 275 -7.95 7.62 -10.05
N GLY A 276 -6.88 8.07 -9.40
CA GLY A 276 -5.52 7.81 -9.84
C GLY A 276 -5.18 8.47 -11.18
N MET A 277 -6.00 9.41 -11.66
CA MET A 277 -5.83 10.02 -12.98
C MET A 277 -4.96 11.27 -12.91
N PHE A 278 -4.11 11.44 -13.91
CA PHE A 278 -3.35 12.66 -14.11
C PHE A 278 -3.67 13.29 -15.47
N LYS A 279 -3.49 14.60 -15.55
CA LYS A 279 -3.64 15.38 -16.77
C LYS A 279 -2.59 16.47 -16.86
N VAL A 280 -1.98 16.60 -18.03
CA VAL A 280 -1.02 17.63 -18.40
C VAL A 280 -1.40 18.21 -19.75
N ASN A 281 -1.53 19.53 -19.82
CA ASN A 281 -1.62 20.26 -21.09
C ASN A 281 -0.24 20.84 -21.39
N TYR A 282 0.23 20.67 -22.62
CA TYR A 282 1.48 21.26 -23.09
C TYR A 282 1.20 22.01 -24.40
N ASP A 283 1.62 23.27 -24.44
CA ASP A 283 1.35 24.23 -25.51
C ASP A 283 2.18 24.00 -26.78
N LYS A 284 3.02 22.96 -26.77
CA LYS A 284 3.76 22.46 -27.92
C LYS A 284 3.36 21.03 -28.24
N ALA A 285 3.67 20.61 -29.46
CA ALA A 285 3.50 19.26 -29.92
C ALA A 285 4.87 18.59 -30.10
N PRO A 286 5.45 18.00 -29.04
CA PRO A 286 6.66 17.20 -29.15
C PRO A 286 6.37 15.88 -29.88
N ALA A 287 7.43 15.17 -30.30
CA ALA A 287 7.29 13.89 -31.01
C ALA A 287 6.88 12.75 -30.07
N SER A 288 7.30 12.80 -28.81
CA SER A 288 7.06 11.74 -27.82
C SER A 288 7.23 12.26 -26.40
N TYR A 289 6.88 11.42 -25.43
CA TYR A 289 7.10 11.69 -23.99
C TYR A 289 7.44 10.40 -23.23
N THR A 290 7.97 10.55 -22.03
CA THR A 290 8.04 9.53 -20.98
C THR A 290 7.31 10.03 -19.74
N LEU A 291 6.82 9.11 -18.92
CA LEU A 291 6.23 9.39 -17.62
C LEU A 291 7.20 8.91 -16.54
N GLU A 292 7.23 9.60 -15.40
CA GLU A 292 7.85 9.12 -14.18
C GLU A 292 6.86 9.33 -13.02
N ALA A 293 6.40 8.25 -12.41
CA ALA A 293 5.67 8.35 -11.13
C ALA A 293 6.66 8.27 -9.97
N THR A 294 6.56 9.16 -9.00
CA THR A 294 7.33 9.10 -7.74
C THR A 294 6.36 8.77 -6.62
N LEU A 295 6.63 7.71 -5.86
CA LEU A 295 5.78 7.28 -4.75
C LEU A 295 5.97 8.21 -3.54
N ALA A 296 5.39 9.40 -3.65
CA ALA A 296 5.34 10.45 -2.65
C ALA A 296 4.00 11.17 -2.77
N SER A 297 3.37 11.47 -1.64
CA SER A 297 2.10 12.18 -1.58
C SER A 297 2.26 13.67 -1.93
N LYS A 298 1.19 14.28 -2.42
CA LYS A 298 1.15 15.68 -2.88
C LYS A 298 1.47 16.70 -1.78
N GLY A 299 1.09 16.44 -0.53
CA GLY A 299 1.35 17.33 0.60
C GLY A 299 2.67 17.07 1.31
N GLY A 300 3.44 16.06 0.89
CA GLY A 300 4.70 15.68 1.53
C GLY A 300 4.50 14.97 2.87
N GLU A 301 3.32 14.40 3.13
CA GLU A 301 3.03 13.65 4.35
C GLU A 301 3.62 12.24 4.32
N PHE A 302 3.83 11.65 3.14
CA PHE A 302 4.22 10.25 3.03
C PHE A 302 5.08 9.97 1.80
N THR A 303 6.14 9.17 1.98
CA THR A 303 6.95 8.67 0.87
C THR A 303 7.32 7.20 0.98
N VAL A 304 7.60 6.56 -0.17
CA VAL A 304 8.09 5.18 -0.25
C VAL A 304 9.48 5.12 -0.85
N ARG A 305 10.39 4.49 -0.10
CA ARG A 305 11.80 4.22 -0.43
C ARG A 305 12.04 2.72 -0.52
N SER A 306 13.14 2.33 -1.15
CA SER A 306 13.52 0.93 -1.25
C SER A 306 15.03 0.74 -1.26
N ASN A 307 15.56 -0.07 -0.34
CA ASN A 307 16.96 -0.50 -0.37
C ASN A 307 17.20 -1.43 -1.57
N ALA A 308 16.30 -2.37 -1.82
CA ALA A 308 16.35 -3.20 -3.01
C ALA A 308 16.15 -2.35 -4.27
N GLY A 309 17.09 -2.42 -5.21
CA GLY A 309 17.00 -1.78 -6.53
C GLY A 309 17.14 -0.25 -6.56
N PHE A 310 16.94 0.44 -5.44
CA PHE A 310 17.01 1.90 -5.33
C PHE A 310 17.97 2.40 -4.23
N GLY A 311 18.60 1.53 -3.45
CA GLY A 311 19.67 1.91 -2.49
C GLY A 311 19.22 2.88 -1.41
N GLY A 312 17.96 2.78 -0.96
CA GLY A 312 17.37 3.65 0.08
C GLY A 312 16.76 4.94 -0.49
N ALA A 313 16.84 5.15 -1.80
CA ALA A 313 16.20 6.29 -2.46
C ALA A 313 14.69 6.07 -2.64
N LEU A 314 13.99 7.18 -2.92
CA LEU A 314 12.59 7.18 -3.33
C LEU A 314 12.35 6.26 -4.51
N VAL A 315 11.26 5.48 -4.46
CA VAL A 315 10.84 4.64 -5.56
C VAL A 315 10.30 5.52 -6.69
N ARG A 316 11.07 5.58 -7.78
CA ARG A 316 10.70 6.28 -9.01
C ARG A 316 10.42 5.28 -10.12
N VAL A 317 9.34 5.52 -10.84
CA VAL A 317 8.80 4.61 -11.84
C VAL A 317 8.84 5.28 -13.22
N PRO A 318 9.94 5.15 -13.95
CA PRO A 318 10.00 5.59 -15.33
C PRO A 318 9.18 4.65 -16.23
N SER A 319 8.39 5.23 -17.13
CA SER A 319 7.74 4.53 -18.22
C SER A 319 8.69 4.33 -19.40
N ARG A 320 8.31 3.47 -20.33
CA ARG A 320 8.88 3.52 -21.67
C ARG A 320 8.49 4.82 -22.39
N ARG A 321 9.15 5.10 -23.51
CA ARG A 321 8.77 6.17 -24.43
C ARG A 321 7.40 5.90 -25.06
N PHE A 322 6.58 6.94 -25.13
CA PHE A 322 5.30 6.96 -25.83
C PHE A 322 5.34 7.99 -26.97
N ASP A 323 5.02 7.53 -28.18
CA ASP A 323 4.90 8.41 -29.33
C ASP A 323 3.60 9.22 -29.27
N ILE A 324 3.66 10.48 -29.69
CA ILE A 324 2.49 11.37 -29.77
C ILE A 324 2.03 11.41 -31.22
N ASP A 325 0.90 10.74 -31.47
CA ASP A 325 0.29 10.61 -32.80
C ASP A 325 -1.07 11.30 -32.90
N LYS A 326 -1.44 12.11 -31.91
CA LYS A 326 -2.70 12.86 -31.84
C LYS A 326 -2.63 13.93 -30.74
N PRO A 327 -3.47 14.98 -30.80
CA PRO A 327 -3.47 16.07 -29.82
C PRO A 327 -3.91 15.66 -28.42
N ARG A 328 -4.55 14.49 -28.26
CA ARG A 328 -4.88 13.93 -26.93
C ARG A 328 -4.41 12.49 -26.83
N VAL A 329 -3.47 12.23 -25.93
CA VAL A 329 -2.94 10.90 -25.66
C VAL A 329 -3.33 10.46 -24.25
N PHE A 330 -3.85 9.24 -24.16
CA PHE A 330 -4.24 8.63 -22.90
C PHE A 330 -3.38 7.38 -22.67
N LYS A 331 -2.57 7.36 -21.61
CA LYS A 331 -1.69 6.22 -21.26
C LYS A 331 -1.64 6.02 -19.75
N GLY A 332 -1.98 4.81 -19.32
CA GLY A 332 -1.82 4.38 -17.93
C GLY A 332 -0.40 3.89 -17.62
N LEU A 333 0.06 4.17 -16.41
CA LEU A 333 1.24 3.57 -15.80
C LEU A 333 0.80 2.49 -14.82
N PHE A 334 1.07 1.23 -15.16
CA PHE A 334 0.74 0.09 -14.31
C PHE A 334 2.00 -0.40 -13.60
N LEU A 335 2.03 -0.29 -12.27
CA LEU A 335 3.15 -0.70 -11.41
C LEU A 335 3.15 -2.21 -11.20
N LYS A 336 3.50 -2.94 -12.26
CA LYS A 336 3.58 -4.41 -12.27
C LYS A 336 4.88 -4.85 -12.92
N GLN A 337 5.58 -5.83 -12.36
CA GLN A 337 6.91 -6.26 -12.82
C GLN A 337 6.99 -6.56 -14.32
N ARG A 338 5.92 -7.10 -14.91
CA ARG A 338 5.82 -7.45 -16.35
C ARG A 338 4.98 -6.47 -17.18
N SER A 339 4.79 -5.25 -16.69
CA SER A 339 3.99 -4.23 -17.36
C SER A 339 4.70 -3.69 -18.61
N LEU A 340 3.99 -3.67 -19.74
CA LEU A 340 4.47 -3.07 -20.99
C LEU A 340 4.61 -1.54 -20.91
N SER A 341 4.10 -0.90 -19.86
CA SER A 341 4.22 0.55 -19.65
C SER A 341 5.54 0.95 -18.99
N LEU A 342 6.20 0.04 -18.25
CA LEU A 342 7.44 0.33 -17.53
C LEU A 342 8.64 0.42 -18.45
N SER A 343 9.63 1.23 -18.07
CA SER A 343 10.88 1.33 -18.79
C SER A 343 11.63 0.00 -18.83
N GLY A 344 12.21 -0.30 -20.00
CA GLY A 344 13.14 -1.41 -20.17
C GLY A 344 14.44 -1.24 -19.39
N SER A 345 14.79 0.00 -18.99
CA SER A 345 15.98 0.31 -18.19
C SER A 345 15.91 -0.20 -16.76
N LEU A 346 14.71 -0.47 -16.23
CA LEU A 346 14.57 -1.04 -14.89
C LEU A 346 15.00 -2.51 -14.90
N ASN A 347 15.93 -2.85 -14.02
CA ASN A 347 16.34 -4.25 -13.81
C ASN A 347 15.24 -5.05 -13.09
N ALA A 348 15.42 -6.37 -12.95
CA ALA A 348 14.41 -7.25 -12.36
C ALA A 348 14.09 -6.91 -10.89
N VAL A 349 15.10 -6.48 -10.12
CA VAL A 349 14.96 -6.08 -8.71
C VAL A 349 14.17 -4.79 -8.62
N GLN A 350 14.53 -3.77 -9.40
CA GLN A 350 13.79 -2.49 -9.46
C GLN A 350 12.33 -2.69 -9.85
N LYS A 351 12.05 -3.54 -10.85
CA LYS A 351 10.66 -3.85 -11.25
C LYS A 351 9.86 -4.50 -10.14
N LYS A 352 10.50 -5.33 -9.31
CA LYS A 352 9.90 -5.94 -8.11
C LYS A 352 9.65 -4.87 -7.04
N SER A 353 10.62 -4.01 -6.77
CA SER A 353 10.50 -2.89 -5.82
C SER A 353 9.41 -1.89 -6.20
N VAL A 354 9.26 -1.58 -7.49
CA VAL A 354 8.16 -0.75 -8.01
C VAL A 354 6.79 -1.38 -7.76
N GLU A 355 6.66 -2.69 -8.00
CA GLU A 355 5.39 -3.39 -7.79
C GLU A 355 4.98 -3.37 -6.32
N HIS A 356 5.86 -3.77 -5.40
CA HIS A 356 5.51 -3.79 -3.98
C HIS A 356 5.45 -2.38 -3.38
N GLY A 357 6.31 -1.47 -3.79
CA GLY A 357 6.25 -0.07 -3.36
C GLY A 357 4.92 0.59 -3.74
N GLY A 358 4.42 0.35 -4.96
CA GLY A 358 3.12 0.84 -5.38
C GLY A 358 1.98 0.30 -4.51
N THR A 359 2.02 -0.99 -4.19
CA THR A 359 1.05 -1.61 -3.30
C THR A 359 1.14 -1.05 -1.87
N TYR A 360 2.36 -0.92 -1.34
CA TYR A 360 2.59 -0.35 -0.01
C TYR A 360 2.04 1.08 0.06
N TYR A 361 2.35 1.89 -0.96
CA TYR A 361 1.85 3.26 -1.07
C TYR A 361 0.32 3.32 -1.01
N PHE A 362 -0.37 2.46 -1.77
CA PHE A 362 -1.83 2.43 -1.78
C PHE A 362 -2.44 2.23 -0.38
N ASN A 363 -1.91 1.26 0.38
CA ASN A 363 -2.47 0.92 1.69
C ASN A 363 -2.12 1.99 2.72
N THR A 364 -0.86 2.40 2.82
CA THR A 364 -0.47 3.46 3.76
C THR A 364 -1.18 4.78 3.45
N TYR A 365 -1.35 5.13 2.16
CA TYR A 365 -2.14 6.30 1.78
C TYR A 365 -3.63 6.15 2.15
N THR A 366 -4.19 4.94 2.11
CA THR A 366 -5.56 4.67 2.55
C THR A 366 -5.72 4.92 4.04
N ALA A 367 -4.80 4.41 4.86
CA ALA A 367 -4.74 4.70 6.30
C ALA A 367 -4.56 6.20 6.60
N MET A 368 -3.65 6.87 5.89
CA MET A 368 -3.43 8.32 6.00
C MET A 368 -4.71 9.11 5.67
N LYS A 369 -5.38 8.77 4.56
CA LYS A 369 -6.62 9.42 4.15
C LYS A 369 -7.72 9.18 5.18
N PHE A 370 -7.81 7.96 5.73
CA PHE A 370 -8.74 7.65 6.80
C PHE A 370 -8.50 8.54 8.02
N ALA A 371 -7.28 8.59 8.56
CA ALA A 371 -6.96 9.43 9.72
C ALA A 371 -7.24 10.93 9.47
N ARG A 372 -6.87 11.45 8.30
CA ARG A 372 -7.11 12.86 7.95
C ARG A 372 -8.59 13.18 7.73
N ASP A 373 -9.25 12.45 6.84
CA ASP A 373 -10.57 12.81 6.35
C ASP A 373 -11.67 12.34 7.30
N LYS A 374 -11.48 11.20 7.97
CA LYS A 374 -12.47 10.57 8.85
C LYS A 374 -12.27 10.96 10.31
N LEU A 375 -11.03 10.96 10.81
CA LEU A 375 -10.73 11.29 12.21
C LEU A 375 -10.42 12.78 12.40
N GLY A 376 -10.19 13.52 11.31
CA GLY A 376 -9.85 14.94 11.36
C GLY A 376 -8.43 15.22 11.87
N LEU A 377 -7.55 14.21 11.87
CA LEU A 377 -6.17 14.35 12.31
C LEU A 377 -5.41 15.27 11.34
N ARG A 378 -4.64 16.20 11.89
CA ARG A 378 -3.72 17.04 11.14
C ARG A 378 -2.33 16.51 11.39
N PHE A 379 -1.66 16.10 10.32
CA PHE A 379 -0.33 15.57 10.46
C PHE A 379 0.69 16.70 10.63
N ASP A 380 1.48 16.68 11.70
CA ASP A 380 2.65 17.54 11.87
C ASP A 380 3.84 16.87 12.59
N HIS A 381 3.71 15.59 12.98
CA HIS A 381 4.81 14.79 13.52
C HIS A 381 5.85 14.42 12.46
N ASN A 382 7.02 15.07 12.48
CA ASN A 382 8.23 14.70 11.74
C ASN A 382 8.03 14.26 10.27
N LEU A 383 7.18 14.97 9.52
CA LEU A 383 6.85 14.62 8.14
C LEU A 383 8.04 14.84 7.16
N PRO A 384 8.11 14.06 6.06
CA PRO A 384 7.20 12.97 5.66
C PRO A 384 7.36 11.72 6.53
N VAL A 385 6.29 10.94 6.63
CA VAL A 385 6.41 9.54 7.04
C VAL A 385 7.18 8.77 5.96
N ASP A 386 8.41 8.38 6.28
CA ASP A 386 9.32 7.75 5.32
C ASP A 386 9.31 6.23 5.46
N ALA A 387 8.61 5.54 4.54
CA ALA A 387 8.55 4.09 4.52
C ALA A 387 9.66 3.49 3.65
N THR A 388 10.57 2.74 4.27
CA THR A 388 11.69 2.06 3.60
C THR A 388 11.46 0.57 3.49
N LEU A 389 11.31 0.10 2.24
CA LEU A 389 11.20 -1.31 1.92
C LEU A 389 12.58 -1.98 1.76
N TRP A 390 12.63 -3.27 2.07
CA TRP A 390 13.83 -4.10 2.11
C TRP A 390 14.92 -3.55 3.02
N SER A 391 14.54 -2.99 4.17
CA SER A 391 15.50 -2.55 5.17
C SER A 391 16.41 -3.72 5.59
N THR A 392 17.70 -3.41 5.75
CA THR A 392 18.71 -4.31 6.33
C THR A 392 18.87 -4.09 7.83
N GLU A 393 18.27 -3.01 8.36
CA GLU A 393 18.37 -2.60 9.75
C GLU A 393 17.21 -3.15 10.59
N SER A 394 16.03 -3.37 9.99
CA SER A 394 14.87 -3.97 10.66
C SER A 394 14.80 -5.49 10.49
N THR A 395 14.40 -6.18 11.58
CA THR A 395 14.10 -7.62 11.61
C THR A 395 12.63 -7.95 11.27
N GLY A 396 11.78 -6.94 11.09
CA GLY A 396 10.34 -7.09 10.88
C GLY A 396 9.73 -5.90 10.16
N ALA A 397 8.52 -5.52 10.55
CA ALA A 397 7.95 -4.21 10.26
C ALA A 397 8.10 -3.37 11.53
N THR A 398 8.49 -2.11 11.40
CA THR A 398 8.77 -1.27 12.57
C THR A 398 8.58 0.19 12.26
N TYR A 399 7.81 0.87 13.10
CA TYR A 399 7.75 2.32 13.17
C TYR A 399 8.77 2.91 14.15
N PHE A 400 9.53 3.89 13.68
CA PHE A 400 10.52 4.65 14.44
C PHE A 400 9.96 6.05 14.71
N ARG A 401 9.37 6.20 15.90
CA ARG A 401 8.67 7.41 16.33
C ARG A 401 9.42 8.73 16.17
N ASN A 402 10.72 8.76 16.45
CA ASN A 402 11.50 10.01 16.47
C ASN A 402 11.78 10.55 15.06
N GLU A 403 11.65 9.69 14.05
CA GLU A 403 11.97 10.02 12.66
C GLU A 403 10.73 9.96 11.77
N SER A 404 9.57 9.59 12.33
CA SER A 404 8.38 9.16 11.58
C SER A 404 8.73 8.22 10.44
N LYS A 405 9.60 7.26 10.71
CA LYS A 405 10.13 6.34 9.71
C LYS A 405 9.47 4.98 9.90
N ILE A 406 9.07 4.34 8.80
CA ILE A 406 8.62 2.94 8.82
C ILE A 406 9.65 2.12 8.08
N GLU A 407 10.15 1.04 8.68
CA GLU A 407 11.01 0.11 7.98
C GLU A 407 10.39 -1.27 7.88
N ILE A 408 10.48 -1.84 6.69
CA ILE A 408 10.07 -3.21 6.43
C ILE A 408 11.28 -4.02 6.02
N SER A 409 11.57 -5.06 6.79
CA SER A 409 12.72 -5.94 6.58
C SER A 409 12.76 -6.52 5.17
N GLY A 410 13.98 -6.66 4.65
CA GLY A 410 14.25 -7.45 3.45
C GLY A 410 14.24 -8.96 3.72
N THR A 411 14.30 -9.39 4.98
CA THR A 411 14.37 -10.81 5.36
C THR A 411 13.00 -11.49 5.23
N LYS A 412 13.01 -12.80 4.92
CA LYS A 412 11.81 -13.66 4.82
C LYS A 412 10.66 -13.11 3.94
N GLY A 413 10.96 -12.26 2.96
CA GLY A 413 9.95 -11.69 2.08
C GLY A 413 8.98 -10.75 2.78
N GLN A 414 9.36 -10.13 3.91
CA GLN A 414 8.50 -9.18 4.62
C GLN A 414 8.08 -8.03 3.69
N SER A 415 9.00 -7.42 2.95
CA SER A 415 8.66 -6.35 1.98
C SER A 415 7.83 -6.80 0.76
N GLU A 416 7.49 -8.08 0.63
CA GLU A 416 6.71 -8.57 -0.51
C GLU A 416 5.22 -8.39 -0.28
N ARG A 417 4.51 -7.94 -1.32
CA ARG A 417 3.03 -7.87 -1.34
C ARG A 417 2.32 -9.23 -1.22
N SER A 418 3.05 -10.33 -1.26
CA SER A 418 2.50 -11.68 -1.10
C SER A 418 2.67 -12.21 0.32
N ASN A 419 3.35 -11.44 1.19
CA ASN A 419 3.46 -11.79 2.59
C ASN A 419 2.05 -11.85 3.22
N PRO A 420 1.69 -12.86 4.01
CA PRO A 420 0.34 -12.97 4.58
C PRO A 420 -0.12 -11.77 5.40
N SER A 421 0.81 -11.04 6.02
CA SER A 421 0.55 -9.81 6.77
C SER A 421 0.58 -8.55 5.89
N SER A 422 0.50 -8.73 4.56
CA SER A 422 0.57 -7.68 3.55
C SER A 422 -0.24 -8.07 2.31
N PRO A 423 -0.54 -7.10 1.44
CA PRO A 423 -0.68 -5.67 1.72
C PRO A 423 -2.01 -5.37 2.38
N ASP A 424 -1.95 -4.70 3.53
CA ASP A 424 -3.08 -4.22 4.34
C ASP A 424 -2.57 -3.94 5.76
N ASN A 425 -2.51 -4.97 6.61
CA ASN A 425 -2.30 -4.82 8.04
C ASN A 425 -1.05 -4.10 8.35
N ARG A 426 0.06 -4.64 7.87
CA ARG A 426 1.35 -4.13 8.26
C ARG A 426 1.44 -2.66 7.89
N GLU A 427 0.96 -2.29 6.71
CA GLU A 427 0.91 -0.89 6.29
C GLU A 427 0.03 -0.04 7.20
N TYR A 428 -1.15 -0.52 7.60
CA TYR A 428 -2.06 0.20 8.47
C TYR A 428 -1.56 0.26 9.92
N HIS A 429 -1.02 -0.82 10.45
CA HIS A 429 -0.51 -1.01 11.81
C HIS A 429 0.69 -0.08 12.04
N GLU A 430 1.71 -0.16 11.18
CA GLU A 430 2.88 0.70 11.33
C GLU A 430 2.51 2.17 11.16
N PHE A 431 1.54 2.49 10.30
CA PHE A 431 1.01 3.83 10.18
C PHE A 431 0.10 4.22 11.35
N GLY A 432 -0.53 3.27 12.02
CA GLY A 432 -1.31 3.43 13.24
C GLY A 432 -0.44 3.93 14.38
N HIS A 433 0.80 3.43 14.50
CA HIS A 433 1.78 4.01 15.43
C HIS A 433 2.09 5.48 15.12
N HIS A 434 2.16 5.86 13.83
CA HIS A 434 2.30 7.26 13.46
C HIS A 434 1.06 8.09 13.82
N VAL A 435 -0.15 7.57 13.55
CA VAL A 435 -1.41 8.21 13.95
C VAL A 435 -1.47 8.41 15.46
N MET A 436 -1.02 7.44 16.25
CA MET A 436 -0.92 7.60 17.70
C MET A 436 0.06 8.73 18.05
N ALA A 437 1.25 8.74 17.43
CA ALA A 437 2.29 9.74 17.69
C ALA A 437 1.86 11.17 17.39
N ASP A 438 1.17 11.37 16.28
CA ASP A 438 0.68 12.67 15.80
C ASP A 438 -0.63 13.11 16.49
N SER A 439 -1.19 12.26 17.36
CA SER A 439 -2.45 12.53 18.06
C SER A 439 -2.24 12.95 19.51
N ALA A 440 -3.30 13.36 20.19
CA ALA A 440 -3.25 13.65 21.62
C ALA A 440 -2.90 12.40 22.45
N MET A 441 -3.14 11.18 21.94
CA MET A 441 -2.69 9.93 22.60
C MET A 441 -1.18 9.90 22.76
N GLY A 442 -0.46 10.26 21.70
CA GLY A 442 0.99 10.42 21.69
C GLY A 442 1.45 11.70 22.36
N GLY A 443 0.58 12.43 23.05
CA GLY A 443 0.89 13.73 23.62
C GLY A 443 1.36 14.74 22.59
N GLU A 444 0.74 14.77 21.40
CA GLU A 444 1.02 15.73 20.34
C GLU A 444 2.53 15.82 20.04
N ASN A 445 3.08 14.74 19.48
CA ASN A 445 4.49 14.62 19.05
C ASN A 445 5.52 14.36 20.15
N THR A 446 5.11 14.21 21.41
CA THR A 446 6.02 13.87 22.52
C THR A 446 6.29 12.37 22.67
N TYR A 447 5.29 11.54 22.37
CA TYR A 447 5.25 10.07 22.41
C TYR A 447 6.09 9.42 23.52
N THR A 448 5.51 9.32 24.73
CA THR A 448 6.19 8.71 25.89
C THR A 448 6.68 7.30 25.59
N SER A 449 7.97 7.05 25.85
CA SER A 449 8.60 5.75 25.64
C SER A 449 8.04 4.67 26.57
N ARG A 450 8.16 3.41 26.14
CA ARG A 450 8.13 2.26 27.06
C ARG A 450 9.18 2.51 28.14
N ILE A 451 8.92 2.03 29.37
CA ILE A 451 9.92 2.14 30.43
C ILE A 451 11.07 1.17 30.14
N ASP A 452 12.29 1.55 30.54
CA ASP A 452 13.47 0.69 30.47
C ASP A 452 13.20 -0.68 31.14
N GLY A 453 13.44 -1.76 30.40
CA GLY A 453 13.15 -3.13 30.84
C GLY A 453 11.81 -3.70 30.36
N GLU A 454 10.91 -2.88 29.79
CA GLU A 454 9.73 -3.40 29.08
C GLU A 454 10.12 -3.92 27.68
N HIS A 455 9.56 -5.06 27.30
CA HIS A 455 9.82 -5.69 26.00
C HIS A 455 8.74 -5.33 24.98
N ASN A 456 9.16 -5.16 23.72
CA ASN A 456 8.23 -5.05 22.60
C ASN A 456 7.34 -6.29 22.48
N HIS A 457 6.03 -6.12 22.33
CA HIS A 457 5.05 -7.22 22.35
C HIS A 457 5.20 -8.09 23.62
N GLY A 458 5.65 -7.48 24.72
CA GLY A 458 5.89 -8.18 25.98
C GLY A 458 4.58 -8.55 26.68
N GLY A 459 3.51 -7.80 26.38
CA GLY A 459 2.17 -8.05 26.90
C GLY A 459 2.17 -8.22 28.42
N ILE A 460 1.63 -9.35 28.87
CA ILE A 460 1.55 -9.72 30.30
C ILE A 460 2.91 -9.90 30.99
N SER A 461 4.00 -10.02 30.22
CA SER A 461 5.35 -10.12 30.76
C SER A 461 5.92 -8.75 31.16
N ASN A 462 5.33 -7.67 30.64
CA ASN A 462 5.71 -6.31 31.01
C ASN A 462 5.06 -5.91 32.34
N GLY A 463 5.78 -5.11 33.13
CA GLY A 463 5.26 -4.58 34.39
C GLY A 463 3.97 -3.77 34.23
N ARG A 464 3.77 -3.13 33.07
CA ARG A 464 2.56 -2.34 32.75
C ARG A 464 1.98 -2.71 31.40
N SER A 465 0.75 -2.28 31.14
CA SER A 465 0.03 -2.54 29.88
C SER A 465 0.29 -1.48 28.79
N VAL A 466 1.29 -0.60 28.97
CA VAL A 466 1.60 0.48 28.02
C VAL A 466 1.94 -0.06 26.63
N ASP A 467 2.82 -1.07 26.57
CA ASP A 467 3.15 -1.77 25.33
C ASP A 467 1.91 -2.38 24.65
N SER A 468 1.00 -2.96 25.44
CA SER A 468 -0.24 -3.54 24.90
C SER A 468 -1.24 -2.50 24.42
N VAL A 469 -1.26 -1.31 25.00
CA VAL A 469 -2.06 -0.19 24.48
C VAL A 469 -1.45 0.35 23.20
N LEU A 470 -0.13 0.49 23.15
CA LEU A 470 0.60 0.96 21.97
C LEU A 470 0.39 0.02 20.77
N GLU A 471 0.71 -1.26 20.93
CA GLU A 471 0.54 -2.27 19.87
C GLU A 471 -0.93 -2.58 19.60
N GLY A 472 -1.76 -2.64 20.65
CA GLY A 472 -3.19 -2.92 20.52
C GLY A 472 -3.96 -1.82 19.81
N PHE A 473 -3.58 -0.54 20.00
CA PHE A 473 -4.15 0.55 19.22
C PHE A 473 -3.74 0.46 17.75
N ALA A 474 -2.48 0.15 17.44
CA ALA A 474 -2.04 0.01 16.04
C ALA A 474 -2.81 -1.12 15.34
N GLU A 475 -3.05 -2.24 16.02
CA GLU A 475 -3.89 -3.32 15.50
C GLU A 475 -5.37 -2.90 15.38
N PHE A 476 -5.91 -2.19 16.38
CA PHE A 476 -7.27 -1.62 16.31
C PHE A 476 -7.42 -0.63 15.14
N PHE A 477 -6.43 0.21 14.91
CA PHE A 477 -6.45 1.16 13.80
C PHE A 477 -6.47 0.43 12.45
N SER A 478 -5.73 -0.68 12.33
CA SER A 478 -5.77 -1.52 11.12
C SER A 478 -7.16 -2.07 10.80
N ILE A 479 -7.87 -2.62 11.79
CA ILE A 479 -9.25 -3.10 11.61
C ILE A 479 -10.24 -1.95 11.40
N TRP A 480 -9.98 -0.78 11.98
CA TRP A 480 -10.81 0.40 11.76
C TRP A 480 -10.72 0.93 10.33
N VAL A 481 -9.51 0.93 9.75
CA VAL A 481 -9.29 1.31 8.35
C VAL A 481 -9.91 0.29 7.39
N GLU A 482 -9.74 -1.01 7.64
CA GLU A 482 -10.30 -2.08 6.78
C GLU A 482 -11.81 -2.24 6.98
N ASN A 483 -12.31 -1.92 8.17
CA ASN A 483 -13.68 -2.15 8.64
C ASN A 483 -14.07 -3.64 8.57
N ASP A 484 -13.19 -4.52 9.04
CA ASP A 484 -13.36 -5.98 9.10
C ASP A 484 -12.56 -6.56 10.29
N PRO A 485 -13.19 -7.30 11.23
CA PRO A 485 -12.48 -7.94 12.35
C PRO A 485 -11.72 -9.22 11.94
N VAL A 486 -11.97 -9.76 10.73
CA VAL A 486 -11.29 -10.96 10.23
C VAL A 486 -9.91 -10.59 9.68
N TYR A 487 -8.90 -10.95 10.47
CA TYR A 487 -7.53 -10.51 10.28
C TYR A 487 -6.63 -11.59 9.66
N ASN A 488 -5.59 -11.22 8.91
CA ASN A 488 -4.51 -12.14 8.52
C ASN A 488 -3.18 -11.70 9.13
N TRP A 489 -2.92 -12.10 10.38
CA TRP A 489 -1.56 -12.10 10.92
C TRP A 489 -1.02 -13.53 10.93
N GLY A 490 -0.44 -13.95 9.80
CA GLY A 490 -0.13 -15.36 9.56
C GLY A 490 -1.39 -16.17 9.22
N ALA A 491 -1.81 -17.10 10.09
CA ALA A 491 -3.10 -17.77 9.92
C ALA A 491 -4.24 -16.77 10.17
N ALA A 492 -5.39 -16.94 9.50
CA ALA A 492 -6.55 -16.09 9.71
C ALA A 492 -6.86 -15.98 11.22
N THR A 493 -6.70 -14.78 11.75
CA THR A 493 -6.93 -14.42 13.14
C THR A 493 -8.16 -13.55 13.15
N ASP A 494 -9.30 -14.13 13.46
CA ASP A 494 -10.49 -13.35 13.75
C ASP A 494 -10.33 -12.78 15.17
N LEU A 495 -10.16 -11.45 15.32
CA LEU A 495 -9.89 -10.89 16.65
C LEU A 495 -11.04 -11.18 17.62
N GLU A 496 -12.28 -11.26 17.13
CA GLU A 496 -13.45 -11.63 17.93
C GLU A 496 -13.48 -13.12 18.27
N ASN A 497 -13.09 -13.98 17.33
CA ASN A 497 -13.20 -15.44 17.50
C ASN A 497 -11.92 -16.16 17.96
N ASN A 498 -10.75 -15.50 17.99
CA ASN A 498 -9.45 -16.18 18.12
C ASN A 498 -8.74 -15.97 19.47
N PHE A 499 -9.33 -16.57 20.51
CA PHE A 499 -8.78 -16.82 21.86
C PHE A 499 -7.41 -17.56 21.91
N GLN A 500 -6.69 -17.74 20.80
CA GLN A 500 -5.69 -18.79 20.66
C GLN A 500 -4.32 -18.28 20.21
N ASN A 501 -3.55 -17.62 21.10
CA ASN A 501 -2.13 -17.35 20.78
C ASN A 501 -1.14 -17.52 21.94
N MET A 502 -1.61 -17.73 23.17
CA MET A 502 -0.75 -18.08 24.29
C MET A 502 -1.31 -19.27 25.05
N TRP A 503 -0.43 -20.16 25.51
CA TRP A 503 -0.79 -21.30 26.34
C TRP A 503 -0.45 -20.95 27.79
N ARG A 504 -1.40 -21.13 28.72
CA ARG A 504 -1.13 -21.06 30.17
C ARG A 504 -1.66 -22.30 30.89
N PRO A 505 -1.06 -22.70 32.02
CA PRO A 505 -1.62 -23.79 32.83
C PRO A 505 -3.03 -23.43 33.31
N LYS A 506 -3.99 -24.32 33.04
CA LYS A 506 -5.36 -24.21 33.50
C LYS A 506 -5.40 -24.48 35.00
N ARG A 507 -6.15 -23.67 35.75
CA ARG A 507 -6.25 -23.79 37.22
C ARG A 507 -7.70 -24.06 37.64
N ASP A 508 -7.86 -24.75 38.77
CA ASP A 508 -9.18 -24.94 39.38
C ASP A 508 -9.58 -23.74 40.25
N ALA A 509 -10.79 -23.77 40.83
CA ALA A 509 -11.29 -22.70 41.70
C ALA A 509 -10.44 -22.46 42.97
N SER A 510 -9.52 -23.36 43.30
CA SER A 510 -8.56 -23.20 44.39
C SER A 510 -7.23 -22.62 43.92
N GLY A 511 -7.08 -22.32 42.62
CA GLY A 511 -5.87 -21.84 41.95
C GLY A 511 -4.79 -22.92 41.75
N THR A 512 -5.13 -24.19 41.93
CA THR A 512 -4.22 -25.34 41.73
C THR A 512 -4.15 -25.67 40.23
N ILE A 513 -2.95 -25.96 39.71
CA ILE A 513 -2.79 -26.38 38.30
C ILE A 513 -3.57 -27.68 38.09
N MET A 514 -4.49 -27.66 37.13
CA MET A 514 -5.25 -28.84 36.74
C MET A 514 -4.33 -29.76 35.96
N THR A 515 -4.29 -31.03 36.33
CA THR A 515 -3.63 -32.08 35.57
C THR A 515 -4.66 -33.00 34.93
N ASP A 516 -4.34 -33.59 33.77
CA ASP A 516 -5.15 -34.66 33.18
C ASP A 516 -5.00 -35.98 33.97
N ALA A 517 -5.70 -37.02 33.52
CA ALA A 517 -5.67 -38.34 34.15
C ALA A 517 -4.28 -39.00 34.12
N GLN A 518 -3.34 -38.46 33.34
CA GLN A 518 -1.96 -38.91 33.22
C GLN A 518 -0.99 -38.04 34.04
N GLY A 519 -1.50 -37.06 34.79
CA GLY A 519 -0.68 -36.15 35.59
C GLY A 519 0.00 -35.04 34.79
N LYS A 520 -0.38 -34.84 33.52
CA LYS A 520 0.15 -33.75 32.69
C LYS A 520 -0.66 -32.49 32.92
N GLU A 521 0.02 -31.35 33.04
CA GLU A 521 -0.63 -30.05 33.16
C GLU A 521 -1.59 -29.81 31.99
N GLN A 522 -2.85 -29.54 32.32
CA GLN A 522 -3.81 -29.03 31.36
C GLN A 522 -3.48 -27.57 31.13
N GLY A 523 -3.45 -27.15 29.87
CA GLY A 523 -3.38 -25.73 29.55
C GLY A 523 -4.69 -25.21 29.01
N GLU A 524 -4.82 -23.89 29.04
CA GLU A 524 -5.82 -23.15 28.31
C GLU A 524 -5.17 -22.14 27.37
N SER A 525 -5.82 -21.92 26.23
CA SER A 525 -5.42 -20.89 25.29
C SER A 525 -5.94 -19.54 25.77
N VAL A 526 -5.08 -18.52 25.73
CA VAL A 526 -5.41 -17.13 26.04
C VAL A 526 -4.88 -16.23 24.94
N MET A 527 -5.54 -15.10 24.75
CA MET A 527 -5.17 -14.11 23.74
C MET A 527 -3.97 -13.29 24.25
N ARG A 528 -3.14 -12.76 23.33
CA ARG A 528 -2.13 -11.76 23.71
C ARG A 528 -2.83 -10.50 24.22
N GLU A 529 -2.18 -9.77 25.12
CA GLU A 529 -2.77 -8.59 25.76
C GLU A 529 -3.03 -7.45 24.76
N GLU A 530 -2.11 -7.20 23.84
CA GLU A 530 -2.28 -6.24 22.74
C GLU A 530 -3.54 -6.51 21.88
N PHE A 531 -3.84 -7.79 21.62
CA PHE A 531 -5.05 -8.17 20.89
C PHE A 531 -6.33 -8.07 21.73
N GLN A 532 -6.25 -8.28 23.05
CA GLN A 532 -7.38 -7.98 23.94
C GLN A 532 -7.67 -6.48 23.95
N VAL A 533 -6.64 -5.63 23.93
CA VAL A 533 -6.85 -4.18 23.76
C VAL A 533 -7.49 -3.88 22.41
N ALA A 534 -6.98 -4.47 21.33
CA ALA A 534 -7.52 -4.24 19.99
C ALA A 534 -9.01 -4.66 19.88
N ALA A 535 -9.35 -5.85 20.38
CA ALA A 535 -10.72 -6.37 20.39
C ALA A 535 -11.64 -5.54 21.29
N LEU A 536 -11.18 -5.14 22.49
CA LEU A 536 -11.92 -4.23 23.36
C LEU A 536 -12.26 -2.91 22.65
N LEU A 537 -11.30 -2.33 21.93
CA LEU A 537 -11.51 -1.08 21.20
C LEU A 537 -12.43 -1.30 19.98
N TRP A 538 -12.38 -2.48 19.36
CA TRP A 538 -13.27 -2.83 18.27
C TRP A 538 -14.72 -2.95 18.72
N ASP A 539 -15.00 -3.67 19.82
CA ASP A 539 -16.35 -3.79 20.39
C ASP A 539 -16.94 -2.44 20.82
N LEU A 540 -16.12 -1.46 21.19
CA LEU A 540 -16.62 -0.11 21.45
C LEU A 540 -17.16 0.58 20.20
N LEU A 541 -16.66 0.21 19.01
CA LEU A 541 -16.91 0.86 17.73
C LEU A 541 -17.89 0.09 16.84
N ASP A 542 -17.83 -1.24 16.89
CA ASP A 542 -18.55 -2.10 15.97
C ASP A 542 -20.03 -2.22 16.35
N SER A 543 -20.87 -2.61 15.39
CA SER A 543 -22.32 -2.75 15.60
C SER A 543 -22.78 -4.19 15.84
N ASN A 544 -21.84 -5.15 15.84
CA ASN A 544 -22.08 -6.58 15.98
C ASN A 544 -22.06 -6.97 17.47
N ARG A 545 -23.20 -6.77 18.11
CA ARG A 545 -23.34 -7.02 19.55
C ARG A 545 -23.18 -8.48 19.94
N ASP A 546 -21.98 -8.84 20.38
CA ASP A 546 -21.71 -10.10 21.05
C ASP A 546 -22.16 -10.09 22.52
N PRO A 547 -22.30 -11.25 23.18
CA PRO A 547 -22.74 -11.30 24.57
C PRO A 547 -21.77 -10.56 25.51
N GLY A 548 -22.19 -9.37 25.97
CA GLY A 548 -21.39 -8.51 26.85
C GLY A 548 -20.88 -7.24 26.16
N ASP A 549 -21.04 -7.18 24.84
CA ASP A 549 -20.85 -5.99 24.03
C ASP A 549 -22.21 -5.30 23.76
N TYR A 550 -22.41 -4.18 24.44
CA TYR A 550 -23.63 -3.37 24.36
C TYR A 550 -23.35 -1.93 23.90
N ILE A 551 -22.09 -1.61 23.63
CA ILE A 551 -21.62 -0.27 23.30
C ILE A 551 -21.47 -0.22 21.77
N ASP A 552 -21.82 0.91 21.16
CA ASP A 552 -21.78 1.09 19.70
C ASP A 552 -21.53 2.57 19.47
N LEU A 553 -20.25 2.96 19.49
CA LEU A 553 -19.81 4.32 19.27
C LEU A 553 -19.66 4.58 17.78
N THR A 554 -20.11 5.75 17.33
CA THR A 554 -19.73 6.24 16.00
C THR A 554 -18.23 6.54 15.94
N ASP A 555 -17.64 6.55 14.74
CA ASP A 555 -16.21 6.87 14.54
C ASP A 555 -15.76 8.15 15.27
N ALA A 556 -16.60 9.19 15.24
CA ALA A 556 -16.32 10.47 15.88
C ALA A 556 -16.35 10.38 17.41
N GLN A 557 -17.27 9.58 17.97
CA GLN A 557 -17.32 9.33 19.41
C GLN A 557 -16.14 8.48 19.86
N MET A 558 -15.83 7.42 19.12
CA MET A 558 -14.68 6.55 19.40
C MET A 558 -13.39 7.36 19.40
N TRP A 559 -13.14 8.15 18.35
CA TRP A 559 -11.96 9.02 18.27
C TRP A 559 -11.91 10.03 19.42
N ALA A 560 -13.03 10.66 19.80
CA ALA A 560 -13.06 11.62 20.90
C ALA A 560 -12.82 11.00 22.30
N VAL A 561 -13.06 9.70 22.45
CA VAL A 561 -12.78 8.95 23.68
C VAL A 561 -11.31 8.58 23.75
N ILE A 562 -10.76 8.01 22.68
CA ILE A 562 -9.38 7.48 22.71
C ILE A 562 -8.33 8.55 22.42
N ASN A 563 -8.63 9.59 21.64
CA ASN A 563 -7.68 10.64 21.29
C ASN A 563 -7.44 11.63 22.44
N ARG A 564 -6.79 11.16 23.51
CA ARG A 564 -6.56 11.91 24.74
C ARG A 564 -5.18 11.58 25.34
N VAL A 565 -4.52 12.61 25.87
CA VAL A 565 -3.19 12.54 26.52
C VAL A 565 -3.13 11.56 27.69
N GLN A 566 -4.29 11.28 28.28
CA GLN A 566 -4.41 10.39 29.42
C GLN A 566 -4.35 8.91 29.05
N ILE A 567 -4.61 8.54 27.78
CA ILE A 567 -4.63 7.15 27.31
C ILE A 567 -3.19 6.65 27.15
N LYS A 568 -2.73 5.84 28.11
CA LYS A 568 -1.37 5.28 28.16
C LYS A 568 -1.36 3.79 28.47
N ASP A 569 -2.37 3.30 29.18
CA ASP A 569 -2.49 1.93 29.70
C ASP A 569 -3.97 1.50 29.77
N VAL A 570 -4.23 0.22 30.05
CA VAL A 570 -5.62 -0.29 30.16
C VAL A 570 -6.45 0.47 31.20
N PRO A 571 -5.95 0.78 32.42
CA PRO A 571 -6.68 1.61 33.39
C PRO A 571 -7.11 2.97 32.85
N SER A 572 -6.27 3.63 32.05
CA SER A 572 -6.61 4.90 31.43
C SER A 572 -7.70 4.75 30.37
N ILE A 573 -7.66 3.72 29.51
CA ILE A 573 -8.74 3.42 28.56
C ILE A 573 -10.06 3.26 29.31
N TYR A 574 -10.07 2.44 30.37
CA TYR A 574 -11.26 2.23 31.18
C TYR A 574 -11.81 3.54 31.76
N ARG A 575 -10.96 4.39 32.33
CA ARG A 575 -11.37 5.67 32.91
C ARG A 575 -11.98 6.60 31.86
N GLU A 576 -11.35 6.73 30.70
CA GLU A 576 -11.80 7.63 29.63
C GLU A 576 -13.06 7.11 28.91
N VAL A 577 -13.19 5.80 28.71
CA VAL A 577 -14.41 5.16 28.14
C VAL A 577 -15.56 5.24 29.14
N ARG A 578 -15.29 4.95 30.42
CA ARG A 578 -16.31 4.95 31.46
C ARG A 578 -16.87 6.34 31.72
N GLY A 579 -16.08 7.41 31.65
CA GLY A 579 -16.53 8.79 31.86
C GLY A 579 -17.84 9.14 31.13
N PRO A 580 -17.88 9.11 29.79
CA PRO A 580 -19.08 9.43 29.00
C PRO A 580 -20.16 8.34 29.03
N LEU A 581 -19.83 7.08 29.30
CA LEU A 581 -20.75 5.94 29.23
C LEU A 581 -21.22 5.42 30.60
N ARG A 582 -20.84 6.12 31.68
CA ARG A 582 -21.06 5.66 33.06
C ARG A 582 -22.53 5.36 33.33
N GLY A 583 -22.79 4.18 33.87
CA GLY A 583 -24.12 3.78 34.36
C GLY A 583 -25.14 3.44 33.27
N GLN A 584 -24.73 3.39 31.99
CA GLN A 584 -25.54 2.77 30.93
C GLN A 584 -25.75 1.29 31.25
N ARG A 585 -26.99 0.82 31.15
CA ARG A 585 -27.37 -0.56 31.50
C ARG A 585 -28.37 -1.09 30.50
N THR A 586 -27.90 -1.99 29.65
CA THR A 586 -28.70 -2.72 28.68
C THR A 586 -29.39 -3.92 29.30
N VAL A 587 -28.76 -4.57 30.29
CA VAL A 587 -29.34 -5.70 31.03
C VAL A 587 -29.91 -5.23 32.38
N PRO A 588 -31.24 -5.13 32.54
CA PRO A 588 -31.85 -4.67 33.79
C PRO A 588 -31.53 -5.63 34.95
N GLY A 589 -31.07 -5.07 36.07
CA GLY A 589 -30.73 -5.84 37.27
C GLY A 589 -29.34 -6.47 37.27
N SER A 590 -28.54 -6.30 36.21
CA SER A 590 -27.12 -6.64 36.25
C SER A 590 -26.39 -5.83 37.34
N PRO A 591 -25.47 -6.45 38.11
CA PRO A 591 -24.62 -5.71 39.03
C PRO A 591 -23.61 -4.81 38.29
N LEU A 592 -23.27 -5.15 37.05
CA LEU A 592 -22.34 -4.42 36.18
C LEU A 592 -23.09 -3.45 35.25
N ASP A 593 -22.49 -2.30 34.96
CA ASP A 593 -22.91 -1.44 33.85
C ASP A 593 -22.34 -1.96 32.51
N ASP A 594 -22.76 -1.38 31.38
CA ASP A 594 -22.39 -1.89 30.06
C ASP A 594 -20.87 -1.79 29.81
N VAL A 595 -20.20 -0.76 30.35
CA VAL A 595 -18.73 -0.62 30.29
C VAL A 595 -18.05 -1.69 31.14
N ASP A 596 -18.51 -1.87 32.37
CA ASP A 596 -17.98 -2.91 33.26
C ASP A 596 -18.14 -4.31 32.65
N THR A 597 -19.28 -4.56 32.01
CA THR A 597 -19.57 -5.84 31.34
C THR A 597 -18.58 -6.10 30.20
N LEU A 598 -18.32 -5.08 29.38
CA LEU A 598 -17.39 -5.18 28.26
C LEU A 598 -15.94 -5.44 28.72
N PHE A 599 -15.45 -4.68 29.70
CA PHE A 599 -14.10 -4.88 30.24
C PHE A 599 -13.93 -6.25 30.89
N VAL A 600 -14.98 -6.77 31.55
CA VAL A 600 -14.97 -8.13 32.09
C VAL A 600 -14.94 -9.18 30.98
N ALA A 601 -15.67 -8.98 29.88
CA ALA A 601 -15.64 -9.89 28.72
C ALA A 601 -14.23 -9.99 28.11
N HIS A 602 -13.52 -8.87 28.04
CA HIS A 602 -12.13 -8.78 27.56
C HIS A 602 -11.06 -9.07 28.64
N ARG A 603 -11.47 -9.58 29.81
CA ARG A 603 -10.58 -10.01 30.91
C ARG A 603 -9.72 -8.89 31.50
N PHE A 604 -10.19 -7.64 31.42
CA PHE A 604 -9.55 -6.50 32.06
C PHE A 604 -10.13 -6.27 33.45
N PHE A 605 -9.80 -7.17 34.38
CA PHE A 605 -10.08 -7.07 35.80
C PHE A 605 -8.97 -7.75 36.64
N SER A 606 -8.98 -7.51 37.94
CA SER A 606 -8.06 -8.16 38.89
C SER A 606 -8.60 -9.54 39.26
N ASP A 607 -7.90 -10.60 38.87
CA ASP A 607 -8.25 -12.00 39.19
C ASP A 607 -7.47 -12.44 40.44
N VAL A 608 -7.86 -11.91 41.60
CA VAL A 608 -7.08 -12.04 42.85
C VAL A 608 -6.97 -13.50 43.29
N ASN A 609 -8.00 -14.31 43.00
CA ASN A 609 -8.03 -15.71 43.36
C ASN A 609 -7.52 -16.65 42.26
N GLY A 610 -7.33 -16.15 41.03
CA GLY A 610 -6.80 -16.88 39.88
C GLY A 610 -7.80 -17.85 39.23
N ASN A 611 -9.10 -17.61 39.37
CA ASN A 611 -10.15 -18.49 38.87
C ASN A 611 -10.57 -18.19 37.42
N GLY A 612 -10.01 -17.13 36.83
CA GLY A 612 -10.27 -16.68 35.46
C GLY A 612 -11.65 -16.03 35.27
N LYS A 613 -12.30 -15.56 36.34
CA LYS A 613 -13.62 -14.92 36.32
C LYS A 613 -13.62 -13.73 37.25
N TRP A 614 -14.37 -12.71 36.88
CA TRP A 614 -14.58 -11.57 37.77
C TRP A 614 -15.50 -11.96 38.94
N ASP A 615 -15.05 -11.68 40.15
CA ASP A 615 -15.78 -11.84 41.39
C ASP A 615 -16.18 -10.48 42.01
N THR A 616 -17.26 -10.48 42.78
CA THR A 616 -17.72 -9.25 43.45
C THR A 616 -16.65 -8.72 44.40
N GLY A 617 -16.22 -7.48 44.17
CA GLY A 617 -15.18 -6.80 44.94
C GLY A 617 -13.83 -6.71 44.22
N GLU A 618 -13.67 -7.44 43.11
CA GLU A 618 -12.49 -7.32 42.25
C GLU A 618 -12.55 -6.06 41.38
N GLN A 619 -11.39 -5.45 41.17
CA GLN A 619 -11.29 -4.22 40.40
C GLN A 619 -11.42 -4.49 38.90
N ILE A 620 -12.29 -3.73 38.22
CA ILE A 620 -12.47 -3.75 36.77
C ILE A 620 -11.65 -2.62 36.14
N GLY A 621 -11.18 -2.83 34.91
CA GLY A 621 -10.37 -1.87 34.15
C GLY A 621 -8.88 -2.02 34.38
N VAL A 622 -8.39 -3.21 34.75
CA VAL A 622 -6.97 -3.44 35.02
C VAL A 622 -6.47 -4.66 34.27
N ALA A 623 -5.21 -4.64 33.87
CA ALA A 623 -4.55 -5.69 33.09
C ALA A 623 -3.92 -6.79 33.97
N ASP A 624 -4.64 -7.20 35.02
CA ASP A 624 -4.10 -7.98 36.13
C ASP A 624 -4.49 -9.48 36.10
N PHE A 625 -5.41 -9.86 35.20
CA PHE A 625 -5.90 -11.23 35.01
C PHE A 625 -4.80 -12.30 34.81
N TYR A 626 -3.59 -11.90 34.44
CA TYR A 626 -2.47 -12.81 34.13
C TYR A 626 -1.32 -12.75 35.16
N HIS A 627 -1.49 -12.05 36.28
CA HIS A 627 -0.44 -11.91 37.30
C HIS A 627 -0.21 -13.17 38.16
N LYS A 628 1.02 -13.31 38.66
CA LYS A 628 1.49 -14.51 39.36
C LYS A 628 0.94 -14.53 40.79
N ARG A 629 0.21 -15.60 41.14
CA ARG A 629 -0.38 -15.82 42.48
C ARG A 629 0.67 -15.65 43.59
N GLY A 630 0.41 -14.78 44.56
CA GLY A 630 1.31 -14.48 45.68
C GLY A 630 1.91 -13.07 45.65
N SER A 631 1.77 -12.35 44.53
CA SER A 631 1.94 -10.90 44.46
C SER A 631 0.68 -10.24 45.04
N ASN A 632 0.77 -9.65 46.23
CA ASN A 632 -0.35 -8.88 46.80
C ASN A 632 -0.58 -7.53 46.10
N THR A 633 0.30 -7.16 45.17
CA THR A 633 0.15 -6.01 44.30
C THR A 633 -0.53 -6.46 43.01
N VAL A 634 -1.75 -5.97 42.78
CA VAL A 634 -2.37 -5.87 41.45
C VAL A 634 -1.32 -5.30 40.51
N ARG A 635 -1.33 -5.65 39.22
CA ARG A 635 -0.65 -4.92 38.13
C ARG A 635 -1.24 -3.51 37.97
N HIS A 636 -1.37 -2.78 39.07
CA HIS A 636 -1.51 -1.36 39.08
C HIS A 636 -0.15 -0.79 38.75
N ASN A 637 -0.14 0.12 37.78
CA ASN A 637 0.54 1.39 37.87
C ASN A 637 1.52 1.42 39.04
N ILE A 638 2.73 0.94 38.84
CA ILE A 638 3.87 1.69 39.35
C ILE A 638 3.92 2.84 38.35
N PRO A 639 3.38 4.03 38.67
CA PRO A 639 3.79 5.15 37.88
C PRO A 639 5.31 5.21 38.07
N THR A 640 6.08 5.44 37.02
CA THR A 640 7.09 6.48 37.22
C THR A 640 6.25 7.66 37.65
N LEU A 641 6.15 7.92 38.95
CA LEU A 641 5.59 9.16 39.41
C LEU A 641 6.47 10.18 38.70
N GLU A 642 5.89 11.01 37.83
CA GLU A 642 6.59 12.22 37.45
C GLU A 642 7.05 12.83 38.78
N ASN A 643 8.37 12.97 38.94
CA ASN A 643 9.07 13.39 40.16
C ASN A 643 9.39 12.30 41.23
N SER A 644 9.47 10.99 40.90
CA SER A 644 10.02 9.96 41.82
C SER A 644 11.52 9.64 41.62
N ASP A 645 12.23 10.45 40.85
CA ASP A 645 13.66 10.28 40.65
C ASP A 645 14.42 10.75 41.89
N ILE A 646 15.30 9.92 42.44
CA ILE A 646 16.36 10.41 43.32
C ILE A 646 17.57 10.82 42.48
N GLU A 647 18.20 11.92 42.84
CA GLU A 647 19.43 12.40 42.21
C GLU A 647 20.63 12.10 43.12
N PHE A 648 21.70 11.56 42.55
CA PHE A 648 22.95 11.28 43.26
C PHE A 648 23.94 12.42 43.02
N THR A 649 24.49 12.94 44.11
CA THR A 649 25.63 13.85 44.05
C THR A 649 26.90 13.08 44.36
N LEU A 650 27.82 13.04 43.39
CA LEU A 650 29.10 12.34 43.50
C LEU A 650 30.25 13.32 43.74
N PRO A 651 31.36 12.88 44.37
CA PRO A 651 32.62 13.61 44.37
C PRO A 651 33.14 13.90 42.95
N ALA A 652 33.79 15.05 42.78
CA ALA A 652 34.21 15.56 41.47
C ALA A 652 35.24 14.70 40.72
N ASP A 653 35.85 13.70 41.37
CA ASP A 653 36.81 12.76 40.79
C ASP A 653 36.18 11.45 40.27
N ILE A 654 34.86 11.31 40.33
CA ILE A 654 34.10 10.14 39.86
C ILE A 654 33.23 10.53 38.66
N ASP A 655 33.46 9.86 37.53
CA ASP A 655 32.72 10.05 36.27
C ASP A 655 31.36 9.31 36.31
N GLY A 656 30.43 9.85 37.11
CA GLY A 656 29.03 9.43 37.14
C GLY A 656 28.75 8.10 37.86
N LEU A 657 27.53 7.95 38.36
CA LEU A 657 27.01 6.67 38.88
C LEU A 657 26.13 6.09 37.79
N ARG A 658 26.36 4.83 37.43
CA ARG A 658 25.59 4.17 36.36
C ARG A 658 24.73 3.01 36.84
N GLN A 659 25.12 2.37 37.93
CA GLN A 659 24.40 1.21 38.44
C GLN A 659 24.39 1.18 39.96
N VAL A 660 23.31 0.64 40.50
CA VAL A 660 23.10 0.40 41.93
C VAL A 660 22.56 -1.01 42.13
N GLN A 661 22.83 -1.64 43.27
CA GLN A 661 22.07 -2.81 43.71
C GLN A 661 20.91 -2.35 44.60
N MET A 662 19.70 -2.88 44.39
CA MET A 662 18.52 -2.49 45.15
C MET A 662 17.93 -3.66 45.93
N VAL A 663 17.57 -3.41 47.18
CA VAL A 663 17.07 -4.43 48.10
C VAL A 663 15.96 -3.87 48.97
N LEU A 664 14.80 -4.53 48.98
CA LEU A 664 13.74 -4.25 49.95
C LEU A 664 13.93 -5.08 51.21
N GLN A 665 13.87 -4.41 52.35
CA GLN A 665 13.82 -5.03 53.67
C GLN A 665 12.43 -4.85 54.26
N TYR A 666 11.87 -5.89 54.89
CA TYR A 666 10.55 -5.87 55.51
C TYR A 666 10.64 -5.90 57.05
N PRO A 667 9.59 -5.46 57.79
CA PRO A 667 9.59 -5.44 59.25
C PRO A 667 9.78 -6.81 59.91
N ASP A 668 9.39 -7.89 59.24
CA ASP A 668 9.55 -9.27 59.71
C ASP A 668 10.96 -9.85 59.51
N GLY A 669 11.87 -9.06 58.91
CA GLY A 669 13.24 -9.45 58.60
C GLY A 669 13.39 -10.16 57.26
N THR A 670 12.32 -10.32 56.46
CA THR A 670 12.44 -10.81 55.09
C THR A 670 13.08 -9.76 54.19
N ARG A 671 13.79 -10.25 53.16
CA ARG A 671 14.52 -9.43 52.18
C ARG A 671 14.11 -9.85 50.77
N THR A 672 13.80 -8.86 49.93
CA THR A 672 13.60 -9.06 48.48
C THR A 672 14.70 -8.33 47.74
N ASP A 673 15.48 -9.07 46.95
CA ASP A 673 16.45 -8.47 46.05
C ASP A 673 15.74 -7.99 44.79
N LEU A 674 15.84 -6.70 44.49
CA LEU A 674 15.22 -6.09 43.31
C LEU A 674 16.15 -6.14 42.09
N GLY A 675 17.39 -6.61 42.26
CA GLY A 675 18.40 -6.62 41.22
C GLY A 675 19.11 -5.28 41.08
N THR A 676 19.74 -5.11 39.92
CA THR A 676 20.54 -3.92 39.59
C THR A 676 19.65 -2.84 38.97
N GLY A 677 19.67 -1.64 39.54
CA GLY A 677 19.05 -0.44 38.97
C GLY A 677 20.06 0.33 38.12
N PHE A 678 19.59 0.92 37.02
CA PHE A 678 20.39 1.77 36.14
C PHE A 678 20.16 3.24 36.48
N VAL A 679 21.25 4.00 36.53
CA VAL A 679 21.26 5.42 36.86
C VAL A 679 21.56 6.20 35.58
N ASN A 680 20.63 7.09 35.20
CA ASN A 680 20.71 7.92 34.00
C ASN A 680 20.84 9.39 34.43
N ASP A 681 21.87 10.09 33.95
CA ASP A 681 22.16 11.49 34.34
C ASP A 681 22.18 11.72 35.87
N ASN A 682 22.82 10.80 36.60
CA ASN A 682 22.83 10.74 38.07
C ASN A 682 21.45 10.58 38.71
N ARG A 683 20.43 10.15 37.98
CA ARG A 683 19.07 9.94 38.49
C ARG A 683 18.66 8.48 38.46
N LEU A 684 17.89 8.07 39.46
CA LEU A 684 17.29 6.74 39.56
C LEU A 684 15.85 6.86 40.01
N THR A 685 14.93 6.31 39.22
CA THR A 685 13.54 6.15 39.64
C THR A 685 13.44 5.02 40.67
N ILE A 686 12.82 5.30 41.81
CA ILE A 686 12.63 4.32 42.89
C ILE A 686 11.16 4.19 43.29
N GLU A 687 10.83 3.06 43.92
CA GLU A 687 9.57 2.87 44.63
C GLU A 687 9.84 2.20 45.98
N VAL A 688 9.19 2.69 47.03
CA VAL A 688 9.29 2.10 48.37
C VAL A 688 7.88 1.71 48.85
N PRO A 689 7.55 0.40 48.87
CA PRO A 689 6.24 -0.06 49.32
C PRO A 689 5.93 0.31 50.77
N ASP A 690 4.68 0.67 51.08
CA ASP A 690 4.24 1.06 52.44
C ASP A 690 4.47 -0.02 53.51
N ASN A 691 4.53 -1.29 53.10
CA ASN A 691 4.79 -2.41 54.00
C ASN A 691 6.29 -2.73 54.16
N ALA A 692 7.19 -2.06 53.44
CA ALA A 692 8.63 -2.22 53.60
C ALA A 692 9.12 -1.53 54.89
N LYS A 693 10.22 -2.02 55.42
CA LYS A 693 11.01 -1.35 56.46
C LYS A 693 11.86 -0.24 55.84
N PHE A 694 12.51 -0.53 54.70
CA PHE A 694 13.20 0.44 53.83
C PHE A 694 13.60 -0.23 52.50
N LEU A 695 13.83 0.60 51.49
CA LEU A 695 14.63 0.28 50.30
C LEU A 695 16.10 0.61 50.60
N GLU A 696 16.98 -0.36 50.41
CA GLU A 696 18.44 -0.18 50.47
C GLU A 696 19.00 -0.13 49.05
N ILE A 697 19.77 0.92 48.76
CA ILE A 697 20.39 1.18 47.46
C ILE A 697 21.90 1.20 47.68
N GLN A 698 22.61 0.29 47.03
CA GLN A 698 24.06 0.16 47.12
C GLN A 698 24.69 0.63 45.80
N PRO A 699 25.37 1.79 45.77
CA PRO A 699 26.10 2.23 44.59
C PRO A 699 27.19 1.24 44.19
N LEU A 700 27.30 0.95 42.89
CA LEU A 700 28.29 0.06 42.31
C LEU A 700 29.33 0.90 41.55
N LEU A 701 30.52 1.09 42.15
CA LEU A 701 31.59 1.92 41.61
C LEU A 701 32.91 1.15 41.63
N ALA A 702 33.52 0.94 40.46
CA ALA A 702 34.82 0.26 40.37
C ALA A 702 35.93 1.13 40.98
N GLY A 703 36.72 0.55 41.89
CA GLY A 703 37.78 1.25 42.62
C GLY A 703 37.31 2.06 43.83
N TYR A 704 36.02 2.02 44.17
CA TYR A 704 35.45 2.75 45.31
C TYR A 704 34.47 1.85 46.10
N SER A 705 34.38 2.08 47.40
CA SER A 705 33.35 1.51 48.27
C SER A 705 32.40 2.64 48.66
N ALA A 706 31.10 2.42 48.50
CA ALA A 706 30.07 3.40 48.85
C ALA A 706 29.24 2.91 50.03
N GLN A 707 28.80 3.81 50.91
CA GLN A 707 27.83 3.45 51.95
C GLN A 707 26.45 3.13 51.32
N PRO A 708 25.74 2.09 51.81
CA PRO A 708 24.37 1.84 51.36
C PRO A 708 23.44 2.97 51.80
N ILE A 709 22.63 3.44 50.85
CA ILE A 709 21.60 4.45 51.06
C ILE A 709 20.32 3.74 51.47
N ARG A 710 19.60 4.26 52.47
CA ARG A 710 18.34 3.67 52.95
C ARG A 710 17.21 4.67 52.92
N ILE A 711 16.12 4.31 52.26
CA ILE A 711 14.94 5.15 52.09
C ILE A 711 13.74 4.40 52.70
N THR A 712 13.15 4.95 53.75
CA THR A 712 11.95 4.39 54.39
C THR A 712 10.69 4.76 53.61
N PRO A 713 9.58 4.00 53.75
CA PRO A 713 8.32 4.37 53.08
C PRO A 713 7.83 5.75 53.51
N LEU A 714 8.05 6.14 54.77
CA LEU A 714 7.69 7.47 55.26
C LEU A 714 8.50 8.58 54.56
N GLN A 715 9.83 8.42 54.45
CA GLN A 715 10.68 9.39 53.74
C GLN A 715 10.31 9.48 52.26
N TYR A 716 9.99 8.35 51.64
CA TYR A 716 9.52 8.30 50.26
C TYR A 716 8.18 9.05 50.10
N ALA A 717 7.21 8.80 50.98
CA ALA A 717 5.90 9.44 50.96
C ALA A 717 5.96 10.94 51.27
N GLU A 718 6.79 11.36 52.22
CA GLU A 718 7.00 12.79 52.55
C GLU A 718 7.60 13.54 51.35
N ALA A 719 8.64 12.98 50.73
CA ALA A 719 9.26 13.57 49.55
C ALA A 719 8.31 13.63 48.34
N LEU A 720 7.40 12.65 48.21
CA LEU A 720 6.41 12.61 47.14
C LEU A 720 5.36 13.71 47.29
N VAL A 721 4.97 14.03 48.53
CA VAL A 721 4.02 15.12 48.82
C VAL A 721 4.67 16.47 48.55
N ASP A 722 5.94 16.63 48.93
CA ASP A 722 6.69 17.88 48.71
C ASP A 722 6.95 18.15 47.21
N SER A 723 7.13 17.11 46.38
CA SER A 723 7.35 17.24 44.93
C SER A 723 6.08 17.53 44.11
N TRP A 724 4.88 17.40 44.71
CA TRP A 724 3.63 17.80 44.08
C TRP A 724 3.34 19.31 44.17
N ASP A 725 3.99 20.00 45.10
CA ASP A 725 3.83 21.45 45.31
C ASP A 725 4.94 22.30 44.63
N GLY A 726 5.93 21.67 44.00
CA GLY A 726 7.06 22.32 43.32
C GLY A 726 7.26 21.90 41.87
N ASP A 727 7.75 22.80 41.02
CA ASP A 727 8.06 22.57 39.59
C ASP A 727 9.33 21.69 39.37
N GLU A 728 9.83 20.98 40.40
CA GLU A 728 11.10 20.24 40.33
C GLU A 728 10.92 18.73 40.09
N ALA A 729 11.66 18.19 39.12
CA ALA A 729 11.59 16.80 38.65
C ALA A 729 12.34 15.78 39.53
N THR A 730 12.69 16.12 40.78
CA THR A 730 13.57 15.31 41.64
C THR A 730 12.99 15.17 43.04
N LEU A 731 12.85 13.92 43.50
CA LEU A 731 12.27 13.52 44.78
C LEU A 731 13.21 13.80 45.95
N LEU A 732 14.47 13.39 45.82
CA LEU A 732 15.52 13.55 46.84
C LEU A 732 16.88 13.70 46.15
N SER A 733 17.71 14.64 46.60
CA SER A 733 19.14 14.66 46.24
C SER A 733 19.97 14.02 47.35
N ILE A 734 20.80 13.04 47.01
CA ILE A 734 21.55 12.20 47.94
C ILE A 734 23.05 12.30 47.62
N ASP A 735 23.83 12.80 48.58
CA ASP A 735 25.29 12.75 48.51
C ASP A 735 25.77 11.31 48.71
N VAL A 736 26.56 10.80 47.77
CA VAL A 736 27.13 9.46 47.86
C VAL A 736 28.52 9.53 48.49
N ASP A 737 28.61 9.06 49.73
CA ASP A 737 29.88 8.91 50.43
C ASP A 737 30.65 7.69 49.89
N VAL A 738 31.76 7.96 49.20
CA VAL A 738 32.67 6.96 48.64
C VAL A 738 34.03 6.97 49.31
N THR A 739 34.65 5.79 49.40
CA THR A 739 36.02 5.59 49.88
C THR A 739 36.81 4.81 48.83
N PRO A 740 37.99 5.27 48.37
CA PRO A 740 38.82 4.53 47.44
C PRO A 740 39.17 3.14 48.00
N VAL A 741 39.06 2.13 47.15
CA VAL A 741 39.45 0.76 47.46
C VAL A 741 40.94 0.60 47.15
N ASP A 742 41.72 0.14 48.13
CA ASP A 742 43.15 -0.16 47.96
C ASP A 742 43.35 -1.50 47.25
N LEU A 743 43.02 -1.54 45.95
CA LEU A 743 43.26 -2.70 45.08
C LEU A 743 44.03 -2.29 43.83
N SER A 744 45.04 -3.08 43.49
CA SER A 744 45.87 -2.85 42.30
C SER A 744 45.05 -3.05 41.02
N THR A 745 44.92 -2.00 40.22
CA THR A 745 44.39 -2.06 38.86
C THR A 745 45.33 -2.89 37.96
N PRO A 746 44.80 -3.80 37.13
CA PRO A 746 45.61 -4.50 36.13
C PRO A 746 46.26 -3.52 35.14
N THR A 747 47.35 -3.91 34.52
CA THR A 747 48.15 -3.06 33.61
C THR A 747 48.64 -3.85 32.41
N ASP A 748 49.28 -3.17 31.45
CA ASP A 748 50.00 -3.77 30.32
C ASP A 748 49.21 -4.84 29.54
N PRO A 749 48.15 -4.44 28.80
CA PRO A 749 47.33 -5.39 28.07
C PRO A 749 48.13 -5.98 26.89
N THR A 750 48.02 -7.30 26.70
CA THR A 750 48.59 -8.02 25.57
C THR A 750 47.47 -8.70 24.79
N ILE A 751 47.41 -8.51 23.48
CA ILE A 751 46.42 -9.16 22.62
C ILE A 751 47.13 -9.85 21.46
N ASP A 752 46.76 -11.10 21.18
CA ASP A 752 47.29 -11.88 20.05
C ASP A 752 46.17 -12.70 19.41
N LEU A 753 46.03 -12.63 18.09
CA LEU A 753 45.02 -13.40 17.33
C LEU A 753 45.72 -14.59 16.67
N ASP A 754 45.30 -15.80 17.01
CA ASP A 754 45.76 -17.03 16.36
C ASP A 754 44.62 -17.74 15.61
N PHE A 755 44.91 -18.93 15.07
CA PHE A 755 43.94 -19.71 14.28
C PHE A 755 42.80 -20.32 15.13
N ASP A 756 42.93 -20.32 16.46
CA ASP A 756 41.97 -20.89 17.40
C ASP A 756 41.19 -19.82 18.19
N GLY A 757 41.56 -18.53 18.09
CA GLY A 757 40.86 -17.41 18.71
C GLY A 757 41.74 -16.22 19.10
N LEU A 758 41.21 -15.35 19.96
CA LEU A 758 41.89 -14.16 20.49
C LEU A 758 42.40 -14.41 21.90
N TRP A 759 43.70 -14.26 22.10
CA TRP A 759 44.34 -14.25 23.41
C TRP A 759 44.36 -12.83 23.98
N ILE A 760 43.87 -12.68 25.20
CA ILE A 760 43.87 -11.41 25.94
C ILE A 760 44.64 -11.64 27.24
N GLY A 761 45.66 -10.84 27.53
CA GLY A 761 46.49 -10.93 28.72
C GLY A 761 46.75 -9.58 29.38
N TRP A 762 47.20 -9.61 30.64
CA TRP A 762 47.43 -8.42 31.48
C TRP A 762 48.49 -8.69 32.56
N GLN A 763 48.98 -7.64 33.22
CA GLN A 763 49.85 -7.70 34.40
C GLN A 763 49.12 -7.22 35.65
N GLY A 764 49.48 -7.77 36.81
CA GLY A 764 48.93 -7.36 38.10
C GLY A 764 49.32 -8.31 39.24
N SER A 765 49.12 -7.88 40.48
CA SER A 765 49.31 -8.70 41.69
C SER A 765 48.00 -9.03 42.41
N GLY A 766 46.87 -8.84 41.74
CA GLY A 766 45.54 -9.13 42.26
C GLY A 766 45.34 -10.61 42.60
N PRO A 767 44.56 -10.94 43.65
CA PRO A 767 44.28 -12.33 44.02
C PRO A 767 43.34 -13.03 43.02
N GLN A 768 42.51 -12.27 42.31
CA GLN A 768 41.61 -12.76 41.28
C GLN A 768 41.34 -11.65 40.25
N TYR A 769 41.18 -12.04 38.98
CA TYR A 769 40.83 -11.16 37.87
C TYR A 769 39.47 -11.54 37.29
N VAL A 770 38.79 -10.55 36.74
CA VAL A 770 37.60 -10.72 35.91
C VAL A 770 37.76 -9.96 34.61
N LEU A 771 37.56 -10.64 33.49
CA LEU A 771 37.52 -10.06 32.15
C LEU A 771 36.07 -9.93 31.71
N VAL A 772 35.68 -8.73 31.31
CA VAL A 772 34.33 -8.41 30.83
C VAL A 772 34.41 -7.84 29.42
N GLU A 773 33.54 -8.30 28.52
CA GLU A 773 33.40 -7.77 27.16
C GLU A 773 32.20 -6.82 27.08
N GLY A 774 32.43 -5.59 26.64
CA GLY A 774 31.41 -4.57 26.42
C GLY A 774 31.01 -4.47 24.95
N ALA A 775 29.72 -4.22 24.70
CA ALA A 775 29.17 -4.22 23.34
C ALA A 775 29.55 -2.98 22.51
N VAL A 776 29.76 -1.83 23.15
CA VAL A 776 29.96 -0.53 22.47
C VAL A 776 31.19 0.25 22.99
N ARG A 777 31.64 -0.05 24.21
CA ARG A 777 32.81 0.55 24.86
C ARG A 777 33.37 -0.38 25.94
N ALA A 778 34.53 -0.04 26.48
CA ALA A 778 35.15 -0.81 27.55
C ALA A 778 34.26 -0.76 28.82
N PRO A 779 33.97 -1.91 29.45
CA PRO A 779 33.20 -1.96 30.70
C PRO A 779 33.86 -1.17 31.84
N GLU A 780 33.14 -0.23 32.47
CA GLU A 780 33.68 0.55 33.60
C GLU A 780 33.44 -0.15 34.94
N ILE A 781 32.43 -1.04 34.99
CA ILE A 781 32.12 -1.95 36.10
C ILE A 781 31.86 -3.37 35.58
N LEU A 782 31.82 -4.36 36.48
CA LEU A 782 31.69 -5.78 36.10
C LEU A 782 30.41 -6.10 35.33
N SER A 783 29.35 -5.36 35.58
CA SER A 783 28.01 -5.55 35.01
C SER A 783 27.76 -4.76 33.72
N ASP A 784 28.76 -4.01 33.21
CA ASP A 784 28.65 -3.28 31.93
C ASP A 784 28.81 -4.18 30.69
N GLY A 785 28.98 -5.49 30.88
CA GLY A 785 29.20 -6.42 29.78
C GLY A 785 29.10 -7.89 30.17
N VAL A 786 29.56 -8.76 29.29
CA VAL A 786 29.55 -10.22 29.48
C VAL A 786 30.85 -10.63 30.15
N GLU A 787 30.77 -11.28 31.32
CA GLU A 787 31.92 -11.90 31.96
C GLU A 787 32.42 -13.06 31.09
N LEU A 788 33.64 -12.91 30.55
CA LEU A 788 34.30 -13.93 29.74
C LEU A 788 35.19 -14.83 30.59
N TYR A 789 35.79 -14.27 31.63
CA TYR A 789 36.74 -14.97 32.48
C TYR A 789 36.69 -14.49 33.92
N ARG A 790 36.85 -15.43 34.84
CA ARG A 790 37.07 -15.17 36.25
C ARG A 790 38.04 -16.19 36.82
N GLY A 791 39.18 -15.73 37.33
CA GLY A 791 40.22 -16.60 37.85
C GLY A 791 41.52 -15.87 38.18
N SER A 792 42.56 -16.62 38.54
CA SER A 792 43.85 -16.05 38.94
C SER A 792 44.84 -15.90 37.78
N ASP A 793 44.54 -16.49 36.62
CA ASP A 793 45.42 -16.42 35.46
C ASP A 793 45.40 -15.00 34.89
N ARG A 794 46.52 -14.65 34.27
CA ARG A 794 46.75 -13.32 33.71
C ARG A 794 46.48 -13.25 32.21
N SER A 795 45.80 -14.26 31.69
CA SER A 795 45.46 -14.38 30.29
C SER A 795 44.24 -15.27 30.09
N PHE A 796 43.48 -14.99 29.05
CA PHE A 796 42.30 -15.74 28.65
C PHE A 796 42.28 -15.92 27.13
N HIS A 797 41.78 -17.06 26.67
CA HIS A 797 41.65 -17.39 25.24
C HIS A 797 40.18 -17.42 24.83
N TYR A 798 39.78 -16.49 23.98
CA TYR A 798 38.43 -16.32 23.47
C TYR A 798 38.29 -16.93 22.07
N LYS A 799 37.57 -18.05 21.96
CA LYS A 799 37.60 -18.96 20.80
C LYS A 799 36.61 -18.66 19.68
N ASP A 800 35.68 -17.72 19.88
CA ASP A 800 34.57 -17.46 18.96
C ASP A 800 34.68 -16.06 18.30
N ILE A 801 35.80 -15.80 17.61
CA ILE A 801 35.97 -14.59 16.79
C ILE A 801 35.96 -14.94 15.30
N GLU A 802 34.94 -14.47 14.59
CA GLU A 802 34.94 -14.46 13.13
C GLU A 802 35.84 -13.31 12.62
N GLU A 803 36.71 -13.64 11.66
CA GLU A 803 37.80 -12.82 11.08
C GLU A 803 37.34 -11.52 10.39
N THR A 804 36.03 -11.22 10.39
CA THR A 804 35.44 -10.04 9.72
C THR A 804 34.73 -9.07 10.67
N SER A 805 34.92 -9.21 11.99
CA SER A 805 34.08 -8.54 12.99
C SER A 805 34.57 -7.16 13.44
N MET A 806 33.57 -6.36 13.83
CA MET A 806 33.60 -4.99 14.36
C MET A 806 34.57 -4.82 15.54
N GLU A 807 34.89 -3.56 15.88
CA GLU A 807 35.65 -3.23 17.09
C GLU A 807 35.00 -3.85 18.34
N ARG A 808 35.85 -4.42 19.21
CA ARG A 808 35.46 -5.02 20.49
C ARG A 808 36.16 -4.31 21.62
N PHE A 809 35.48 -4.30 22.77
CA PHE A 809 35.95 -3.62 23.96
C PHE A 809 35.92 -4.57 25.15
N PHE A 810 37.00 -4.61 25.90
CA PHE A 810 37.12 -5.45 27.09
C PHE A 810 37.60 -4.60 28.27
N SER A 811 37.36 -5.10 29.47
CA SER A 811 37.96 -4.56 30.68
C SER A 811 38.33 -5.66 31.65
N VAL A 812 39.51 -5.51 32.27
CA VAL A 812 40.00 -6.42 33.30
C VAL A 812 39.95 -5.73 34.65
N PHE A 813 39.34 -6.40 35.62
CA PHE A 813 39.24 -5.94 37.00
C PHE A 813 39.98 -6.88 37.93
N THR A 814 40.53 -6.36 39.02
CA THR A 814 40.96 -7.15 40.17
C THR A 814 39.82 -7.22 41.18
N ILE A 815 39.57 -8.40 41.76
CA ILE A 815 38.57 -8.60 42.82
C ILE A 815 39.22 -9.23 44.04
N ASP A 816 38.89 -8.74 45.24
CA ASP A 816 39.35 -9.31 46.50
C ASP A 816 38.34 -10.29 47.15
N ALA A 817 38.73 -10.89 48.28
CA ALA A 817 37.90 -11.85 49.01
C ALA A 817 36.61 -11.25 49.60
N ASN A 818 36.53 -9.92 49.70
CA ASN A 818 35.35 -9.20 50.19
C ASN A 818 34.45 -8.76 49.03
N GLY A 819 34.82 -9.06 47.79
CA GLY A 819 34.10 -8.65 46.58
C GLY A 819 34.38 -7.21 46.15
N ASN A 820 35.37 -6.54 46.74
CA ASN A 820 35.77 -5.21 46.27
C ASN A 820 36.42 -5.32 44.90
N VAL A 821 36.18 -4.33 44.04
CA VAL A 821 36.62 -4.33 42.64
C VAL A 821 37.58 -3.15 42.44
N SER A 822 38.72 -3.38 41.77
CA SER A 822 39.64 -2.30 41.37
C SER A 822 39.05 -1.43 40.26
N LYS A 823 39.71 -0.32 39.91
CA LYS A 823 39.46 0.34 38.61
C LYS A 823 39.79 -0.63 37.45
N PRO A 824 39.13 -0.50 36.28
CA PRO A 824 39.38 -1.37 35.13
C PRO A 824 40.73 -1.09 34.45
N LEU A 825 41.27 -2.12 33.81
CA LEU A 825 42.16 -2.00 32.67
C LEU A 825 41.34 -2.14 31.40
N GLU A 826 41.16 -1.05 30.66
CA GLU A 826 40.41 -1.05 29.40
C GLU A 826 41.27 -1.56 28.23
N ILE A 827 40.66 -2.37 27.36
CA ILE A 827 41.33 -3.02 26.22
C ILE A 827 40.41 -2.91 25.00
N ARG A 828 40.94 -2.47 23.85
CA ARG A 828 40.20 -2.39 22.57
C ARG A 828 40.87 -3.28 21.52
N TRP A 829 40.06 -3.96 20.71
CA TRP A 829 40.53 -4.80 19.60
C TRP A 829 39.75 -4.50 18.30
N PRO A 830 40.40 -4.37 17.13
CA PRO A 830 41.85 -4.31 16.94
C PRO A 830 42.47 -3.09 17.62
N ILE A 831 43.73 -3.20 18.04
CA ILE A 831 44.46 -2.05 18.61
C ILE A 831 44.78 -1.11 17.44
N ASP A 832 44.27 0.12 17.49
CA ASP A 832 44.60 1.17 16.52
C ASP A 832 46.13 1.28 16.35
N GLY A 833 46.64 0.93 15.16
CA GLY A 833 48.06 1.04 14.83
C GLY A 833 48.81 -0.27 14.56
N GLN A 834 48.16 -1.43 14.58
CA GLN A 834 48.69 -2.61 13.86
C GLN A 834 48.38 -2.47 12.36
N ASP A 835 49.24 -1.72 11.66
CA ASP A 835 49.27 -1.76 10.19
C ASP A 835 49.51 -3.21 9.73
N ASP A 836 48.65 -3.66 8.83
CA ASP A 836 48.64 -4.96 8.19
C ASP A 836 49.93 -5.14 7.35
N ASP A 837 51.01 -5.60 7.98
CA ASP A 837 52.27 -5.98 7.30
C ASP A 837 52.12 -7.29 6.50
N GLN A 838 50.88 -7.66 6.13
CA GLN A 838 50.55 -8.75 5.22
C GLN A 838 50.87 -8.44 3.74
N SER A 839 51.26 -7.21 3.41
CA SER A 839 51.71 -6.85 2.06
C SER A 839 52.99 -7.58 1.59
N GLY A 840 53.79 -8.10 2.53
CA GLY A 840 55.02 -8.84 2.22
C GLY A 840 54.80 -10.22 1.60
N PHE A 841 53.79 -10.97 2.05
CA PHE A 841 53.57 -12.35 1.59
C PHE A 841 52.95 -12.40 0.18
N ALA A 842 52.03 -11.47 -0.11
CA ALA A 842 51.45 -11.33 -1.45
C ALA A 842 52.53 -10.94 -2.49
N TRP A 843 53.49 -10.10 -2.12
CA TRP A 843 54.59 -9.70 -3.01
C TRP A 843 55.49 -10.89 -3.39
N TRP A 844 55.82 -11.76 -2.44
CA TRP A 844 56.61 -12.98 -2.70
C TRP A 844 55.86 -13.98 -3.59
N LEU A 845 54.55 -14.14 -3.39
CA LEU A 845 53.73 -15.04 -4.20
C LEU A 845 53.61 -14.57 -5.65
N TRP A 846 53.42 -13.26 -5.87
CA TRP A 846 53.40 -12.67 -7.22
C TRP A 846 54.76 -12.78 -7.92
N LEU A 847 55.87 -12.62 -7.20
CA LEU A 847 57.22 -12.79 -7.76
C LEU A 847 57.47 -14.24 -8.21
N LEU A 848 56.97 -15.21 -7.45
CA LEU A 848 57.11 -16.64 -7.76
C LEU A 848 56.27 -17.05 -8.99
N ILE A 849 55.05 -16.54 -9.10
CA ILE A 849 54.18 -16.72 -10.29
C ILE A 849 54.83 -16.08 -11.52
N ALA A 850 55.41 -14.88 -11.39
CA ALA A 850 56.10 -14.21 -12.49
C ALA A 850 57.33 -15.01 -12.97
N LEU A 851 58.12 -15.58 -12.06
CA LEU A 851 59.28 -16.41 -12.40
C LEU A 851 58.88 -17.72 -13.09
N VAL A 852 57.79 -18.37 -12.65
CA VAL A 852 57.24 -19.57 -13.33
C VAL A 852 56.73 -19.22 -14.72
N GLY A 853 56.02 -18.09 -14.86
CA GLY A 853 55.55 -17.57 -16.15
C GLY A 853 56.70 -17.30 -17.13
N LEU A 854 57.78 -16.65 -16.67
CA LEU A 854 58.98 -16.41 -17.47
C LEU A 854 59.70 -17.71 -17.85
N GLY A 855 59.74 -18.70 -16.96
CA GLY A 855 60.27 -20.04 -17.26
C GLY A 855 59.49 -20.75 -18.37
N ILE A 856 58.15 -20.67 -18.35
CA ILE A 856 57.29 -21.25 -19.38
C ILE A 856 57.49 -20.53 -20.72
N ILE A 857 57.55 -19.19 -20.73
CA ILE A 857 57.81 -18.39 -21.93
C ILE A 857 59.20 -18.71 -22.51
N TRP A 858 60.21 -18.90 -21.67
CA TRP A 858 61.55 -19.31 -22.10
C TRP A 858 61.57 -20.72 -22.70
N ILE A 859 60.84 -21.68 -22.12
CA ILE A 859 60.71 -23.04 -22.69
C ILE A 859 60.02 -23.00 -24.06
N ILE A 860 58.95 -22.21 -24.20
CA ILE A 860 58.19 -22.07 -25.46
C ILE A 860 59.06 -21.40 -26.54
N THR A 861 59.77 -20.34 -26.21
CA THR A 861 60.67 -19.63 -27.15
C THR A 861 61.89 -20.45 -27.53
N ARG A 862 62.41 -21.29 -26.62
CA ARG A 862 63.53 -22.21 -26.92
C ARG A 862 63.11 -23.41 -27.77
N ARG A 863 61.87 -23.90 -27.66
CA ARG A 863 61.31 -24.90 -28.59
C ARG A 863 61.12 -24.32 -29.99
N ARG A 864 60.58 -23.11 -30.13
CA ARG A 864 60.43 -22.45 -31.44
C ARG A 864 61.75 -22.17 -32.18
N LYS A 865 62.88 -22.03 -31.48
CA LYS A 865 64.22 -21.90 -32.08
C LYS A 865 64.90 -23.24 -32.42
N ARG A 866 64.30 -24.37 -32.07
CA ARG A 866 64.83 -25.70 -32.38
C ARG A 866 64.12 -26.36 -33.57
N ASP A 867 62.93 -25.85 -33.89
CA ASP A 867 62.10 -26.27 -35.03
C ASP A 867 62.19 -25.29 -36.23
N ALA A 868 63.07 -24.30 -36.15
CA ALA A 868 63.52 -23.41 -37.23
C ALA A 868 65.04 -23.50 -37.32
#